data_AF-A0A436ZS61-F1
#
_entry.id   AF-A0A436ZS61-F1
#
_cell.length_a   1.000
_cell.length_b   1.000
_cell.length_c   1.000
_cell.angle_alpha   90.00
_cell.angle_beta   90.00
_cell.angle_gamma   90.00
#
_symmetry.space_group_name_H-M   'P 1'
#
loop_
_entity.id
_entity.type
_entity.pdbx_description
1 polymer ?
#
loop_
_entity_poly.entity_id
_entity_poly.type
_entity_poly.pdbx_seq_one_letter_code
_entity_poly.pdbx_strand_id
1 'polypeptide(L)'
;MSSNSAAGAALLDWIRLFPIDADISNLNDLADGTVIGKLLLDIDYYAFHDDINKVTPSEQWVVRFQNLKKIHKALVHYYTSNLQRRAPTSSKYAPDLLAIAREGSQRELIKLIKLVVIVAIESERREHYITQIQKLSSTSQNEFMLVIDQMMKLNEDNSDEIDKHVLHTSETEFQMEEEISRLVTEKESLENEHKQLLDRFNKSQSSIEDLRLEIQHLQDRLTDGPVSSTGQSKADMVLQIQLDQLQADVHKMEDTISERDATISNNENTIKSLNRKVEDLTRASDYVEKLKDDLDTARHTVEKLRKEQNVMQHYKKKLESMPELEKRLKFLEEENTTMQRENVQMEEAIRSNTGDKKLIGTYKKQIERYEAEHAELLKEKQRLELENASMREVVAGAEGQRSKDTEHIQTLEVKVQELENGLIGQASESIQGDLDSEMNFRGVTKTDLKLRINKLERENQQLKETGLKSADSVVLQNLLEDKEKARYRLEQDVLITNSDKLALEAELAALKSGGEIDESSSIVIQLRKNIEERDRIIQETRKQLDERPPLSVSTGDASISKLINEKEDLQRTIADLKDTILDSEKGNGELKATLAAIGGSREGRHGELEKRVLQLQDKLEDRREKAIKAREHIKKQNTTIKELQDELDTAGTSGGPGKKGADYETLAARNEILMKEVDLMTSAWYDITSRLQSNTVTLGRRKEAPVSWLGKQRQAVANFPKR
;
A
#
# COMPACT_ATOMS: atom_id res chain seq x y z
N MET A 1 31.51 -11.56 -6.94
CA MET A 1 32.40 -11.79 -8.09
C MET A 1 32.11 -13.15 -8.71
N SER A 2 32.54 -14.27 -8.11
CA SER A 2 32.43 -15.63 -8.69
C SER A 2 31.08 -15.97 -9.33
N SER A 3 29.98 -15.87 -8.60
CA SER A 3 28.63 -16.23 -9.07
C SER A 3 28.19 -15.53 -10.36
N ASN A 4 28.50 -14.25 -10.51
CA ASN A 4 28.14 -13.51 -11.73
C ASN A 4 29.00 -13.95 -12.92
N SER A 5 30.22 -14.43 -12.69
CA SER A 5 31.06 -15.01 -13.75
C SER A 5 30.51 -16.36 -14.21
N ALA A 6 30.07 -17.21 -13.28
CA ALA A 6 29.49 -18.52 -13.57
C ALA A 6 28.14 -18.38 -14.29
N ALA A 7 27.23 -17.57 -13.75
CA ALA A 7 25.94 -17.26 -14.39
C ALA A 7 26.12 -16.58 -15.76
N GLY A 8 27.09 -15.67 -15.90
CA GLY A 8 27.40 -15.02 -17.18
C GLY A 8 27.85 -16.01 -18.26
N ALA A 9 28.71 -16.97 -17.92
CA ALA A 9 29.13 -18.03 -18.83
C ALA A 9 27.94 -18.95 -19.20
N ALA A 10 27.15 -19.40 -18.22
CA ALA A 10 25.99 -20.26 -18.44
C ALA A 10 24.96 -19.59 -19.38
N LEU A 11 24.65 -18.31 -19.14
CA LEU A 11 23.73 -17.53 -19.99
C LEU A 11 24.26 -17.38 -21.42
N LEU A 12 25.57 -17.20 -21.61
CA LEU A 12 26.18 -17.08 -22.93
C LEU A 12 26.17 -18.42 -23.69
N ASP A 13 26.46 -19.54 -23.01
CA ASP A 13 26.36 -20.88 -23.59
C ASP A 13 24.92 -21.26 -23.99
N TRP A 14 23.91 -20.76 -23.29
CA TRP A 14 22.51 -20.89 -23.69
C TRP A 14 22.19 -20.13 -24.98
N ILE A 15 22.62 -18.88 -25.10
CA ILE A 15 22.38 -18.07 -26.31
C ILE A 15 23.03 -18.72 -27.54
N ARG A 16 24.19 -19.37 -27.38
CA ARG A 16 24.87 -20.15 -28.43
C ARG A 16 24.09 -21.37 -28.95
N LEU A 17 23.02 -21.82 -28.28
CA LEU A 17 22.17 -22.91 -28.77
C LEU A 17 21.15 -22.46 -29.84
N PHE A 18 20.95 -21.16 -30.02
CA PHE A 18 19.99 -20.62 -30.98
C PHE A 18 20.71 -20.22 -32.28
N PRO A 19 20.11 -20.47 -33.46
CA PRO A 19 20.69 -20.12 -34.76
C PRO A 19 20.56 -18.62 -35.05
N ILE A 20 21.29 -17.83 -34.27
CA ILE A 20 21.35 -16.36 -34.37
C ILE A 20 22.67 -16.01 -35.06
N ASP A 21 22.60 -15.37 -36.25
CA ASP A 21 23.82 -14.98 -36.99
C ASP A 21 24.62 -13.89 -36.23
N ALA A 22 25.54 -14.32 -35.37
CA ALA A 22 26.53 -13.53 -34.63
C ALA A 22 27.61 -14.43 -34.00
N ASP A 23 28.90 -14.10 -34.17
CA ASP A 23 30.04 -14.85 -33.59
C ASP A 23 30.26 -14.53 -32.09
N ILE A 24 29.28 -14.86 -31.24
CA ILE A 24 29.24 -14.49 -29.82
C ILE A 24 30.39 -15.15 -29.05
N SER A 25 31.42 -14.35 -28.76
CA SER A 25 32.65 -14.75 -28.08
C SER A 25 32.64 -14.33 -26.60
N ASN A 26 32.17 -13.11 -26.33
CA ASN A 26 32.10 -12.48 -25.01
C ASN A 26 30.70 -11.95 -24.70
N LEU A 27 30.41 -11.71 -23.41
CA LEU A 27 29.18 -11.04 -22.99
C LEU A 27 29.05 -9.64 -23.61
N ASN A 28 30.15 -8.91 -23.76
CA ASN A 28 30.15 -7.54 -24.29
C ASN A 28 29.60 -7.48 -25.74
N ASP A 29 29.65 -8.58 -26.48
CA ASP A 29 29.17 -8.68 -27.86
C ASP A 29 27.63 -8.59 -27.94
N LEU A 30 26.92 -8.71 -26.80
CA LEU A 30 25.47 -8.49 -26.69
C LEU A 30 25.08 -7.07 -26.24
N ALA A 31 26.05 -6.20 -25.94
CA ALA A 31 25.79 -4.85 -25.42
C ALA A 31 25.26 -3.86 -26.47
N ASP A 32 25.22 -4.25 -27.75
CA ASP A 32 24.58 -3.48 -28.83
C ASP A 32 23.05 -3.68 -28.90
N GLY A 33 22.55 -4.72 -28.23
CA GLY A 33 21.16 -5.16 -28.23
C GLY A 33 20.72 -6.01 -29.42
N THR A 34 21.50 -6.18 -30.49
CA THR A 34 21.00 -6.83 -31.72
C THR A 34 20.76 -8.33 -31.55
N VAL A 35 21.70 -9.03 -30.89
CA VAL A 35 21.57 -10.45 -30.54
C VAL A 35 20.36 -10.69 -29.62
N ILE A 36 20.16 -9.80 -28.63
CA ILE A 36 19.04 -9.88 -27.69
C ILE A 36 17.71 -9.64 -28.42
N GLY A 37 17.67 -8.69 -29.36
CA GLY A 37 16.52 -8.45 -30.22
C GLY A 37 16.17 -9.66 -31.09
N LYS A 38 17.15 -10.26 -31.78
CA LYS A 38 16.96 -11.49 -32.57
C LYS A 38 16.39 -12.63 -31.72
N LEU A 39 16.87 -12.80 -30.48
CA LEU A 39 16.37 -13.82 -29.55
C LEU A 39 14.92 -13.57 -29.10
N LEU A 40 14.53 -12.31 -28.86
CA LEU A 40 13.15 -11.97 -28.51
C LEU A 40 12.16 -12.22 -29.66
N LEU A 41 12.58 -11.96 -30.91
CA LEU A 41 11.78 -12.26 -32.11
C LEU A 41 11.62 -13.78 -32.38
N ASP A 42 12.51 -14.63 -31.86
CA ASP A 42 12.35 -16.09 -31.87
C ASP A 42 11.35 -16.58 -30.80
N ILE A 43 11.38 -15.96 -29.61
CA ILE A 43 10.47 -16.27 -28.50
C ILE A 43 9.02 -15.92 -28.85
N ASP A 44 8.76 -14.69 -29.28
CA ASP A 44 7.45 -14.24 -29.76
C ASP A 44 7.59 -13.17 -30.85
N TYR A 45 7.49 -13.62 -32.10
CA TYR A 45 7.56 -12.74 -33.26
C TYR A 45 6.52 -11.61 -33.21
N TYR A 46 5.29 -11.87 -32.74
CA TYR A 46 4.20 -10.91 -32.80
C TYR A 46 4.28 -9.87 -31.70
N ALA A 47 4.62 -10.27 -30.46
CA ALA A 47 4.74 -9.33 -29.35
C ALA A 47 6.00 -8.43 -29.44
N PHE A 48 7.06 -8.88 -30.12
CA PHE A 48 8.32 -8.14 -30.23
C PHE A 48 8.54 -7.44 -31.59
N HIS A 49 7.69 -7.66 -32.60
CA HIS A 49 7.85 -7.13 -33.97
C HIS A 49 8.12 -5.62 -34.03
N ASP A 50 7.22 -4.82 -33.44
CA ASP A 50 7.13 -3.39 -33.72
C ASP A 50 8.27 -2.58 -33.11
N ASP A 51 8.77 -2.95 -31.92
CA ASP A 51 9.86 -2.24 -31.26
C ASP A 51 11.25 -2.79 -31.65
N ILE A 52 11.37 -4.11 -31.87
CA ILE A 52 12.68 -4.74 -32.11
C ILE A 52 13.17 -4.60 -33.55
N ASN A 53 12.29 -4.56 -34.56
CA ASN A 53 12.71 -4.32 -35.96
C ASN A 53 13.38 -2.93 -36.18
N LYS A 54 13.35 -2.05 -35.18
CA LYS A 54 14.00 -0.73 -35.16
C LYS A 54 15.37 -0.74 -34.47
N VAL A 55 15.91 -1.90 -34.11
CA VAL A 55 17.23 -2.08 -33.48
C VAL A 55 18.31 -2.24 -34.55
N THR A 56 19.35 -1.42 -34.51
CA THR A 56 20.43 -1.41 -35.53
C THR A 56 21.82 -1.60 -34.90
N PRO A 57 22.72 -2.43 -35.48
CA PRO A 57 24.07 -2.62 -34.96
C PRO A 57 24.85 -1.31 -34.99
N SER A 58 25.52 -0.96 -33.89
CA SER A 58 26.32 0.25 -33.79
C SER A 58 27.33 0.18 -32.64
N GLU A 59 28.52 0.74 -32.88
CA GLU A 59 29.53 0.98 -31.85
C GLU A 59 29.23 2.22 -30.99
N GLN A 60 28.37 3.13 -31.47
CA GLN A 60 28.10 4.38 -30.76
C GLN A 60 27.20 4.13 -29.55
N TRP A 61 27.70 4.43 -28.35
CA TRP A 61 27.01 4.15 -27.08
C TRP A 61 25.59 4.73 -27.01
N VAL A 62 25.33 5.89 -27.65
CA VAL A 62 24.00 6.51 -27.73
C VAL A 62 23.01 5.61 -28.49
N VAL A 63 23.44 4.99 -29.59
CA VAL A 63 22.61 4.08 -30.39
C VAL A 63 22.41 2.75 -29.65
N ARG A 64 23.46 2.23 -28.99
CA ARG A 64 23.35 1.08 -28.08
C ARG A 64 22.33 1.34 -26.97
N PHE A 65 22.37 2.50 -26.33
CA PHE A 65 21.40 2.90 -25.30
C PHE A 65 19.97 2.99 -25.86
N GLN A 66 19.78 3.56 -27.06
CA GLN A 66 18.46 3.58 -27.71
C GLN A 66 17.95 2.17 -28.07
N ASN A 67 18.81 1.27 -28.53
CA ASN A 67 18.46 -0.13 -28.77
C ASN A 67 18.04 -0.83 -27.47
N LEU A 68 18.84 -0.68 -26.41
CA LEU A 68 18.56 -1.26 -25.10
C LEU A 68 17.28 -0.67 -24.48
N LYS A 69 16.98 0.62 -24.68
CA LYS A 69 15.71 1.25 -24.25
C LYS A 69 14.50 0.65 -24.99
N LYS A 70 14.59 0.38 -26.31
CA LYS A 70 13.55 -0.33 -27.08
C LYS A 70 13.34 -1.76 -26.55
N ILE A 71 14.44 -2.52 -26.38
CA ILE A 71 14.43 -3.90 -25.88
C ILE A 71 13.82 -3.98 -24.48
N HIS A 72 14.22 -3.09 -23.57
CA HIS A 72 13.69 -3.04 -22.21
C HIS A 72 12.21 -2.62 -22.18
N LYS A 73 11.80 -1.66 -23.02
CA LYS A 73 10.39 -1.26 -23.17
C LYS A 73 9.53 -2.44 -23.63
N ALA A 74 9.95 -3.15 -24.69
CA ALA A 74 9.23 -4.30 -25.22
C ALA A 74 9.16 -5.45 -24.19
N LEU A 75 10.25 -5.71 -23.46
CA LEU A 75 10.26 -6.66 -22.33
C LEU A 75 9.22 -6.28 -21.26
N VAL A 76 9.23 -5.03 -20.77
CA VAL A 76 8.27 -4.56 -19.74
C VAL A 76 6.83 -4.63 -20.26
N HIS A 77 6.60 -4.34 -21.55
CA HIS A 77 5.30 -4.49 -22.19
C HIS A 77 4.83 -5.95 -22.23
N TYR A 78 5.73 -6.90 -22.52
CA TYR A 78 5.44 -8.35 -22.50
C TYR A 78 5.12 -8.84 -21.07
N TYR A 79 5.90 -8.43 -20.06
CA TYR A 79 5.61 -8.75 -18.66
C TYR A 79 4.21 -8.29 -18.24
N THR A 80 3.86 -7.05 -18.58
CA THR A 80 2.59 -6.44 -18.16
C THR A 80 1.38 -6.91 -18.97
N SER A 81 1.54 -7.19 -20.27
CA SER A 81 0.43 -7.52 -21.17
C SER A 81 0.22 -9.03 -21.34
N ASN A 82 1.29 -9.79 -21.59
CA ASN A 82 1.23 -11.22 -21.88
C ASN A 82 1.33 -12.05 -20.60
N LEU A 83 2.28 -11.72 -19.71
CA LEU A 83 2.49 -12.43 -18.44
C LEU A 83 1.62 -11.90 -17.29
N GLN A 84 0.92 -10.77 -17.49
CA GLN A 84 0.05 -10.09 -16.51
C GLN A 84 0.73 -9.80 -15.15
N ARG A 85 2.04 -9.53 -15.17
CA ARG A 85 2.90 -9.35 -13.98
C ARG A 85 3.67 -8.03 -14.05
N ARG A 86 4.11 -7.51 -12.90
CA ARG A 86 5.08 -6.41 -12.86
C ARG A 86 6.46 -6.95 -13.26
N ALA A 87 7.15 -6.27 -14.17
CA ALA A 87 8.57 -6.54 -14.40
C ALA A 87 9.39 -6.17 -13.13
N PRO A 88 10.46 -6.90 -12.77
CA PRO A 88 11.22 -6.65 -11.53
C PRO A 88 11.87 -5.25 -11.41
N THR A 89 11.13 -4.27 -10.86
CA THR A 89 11.54 -2.86 -10.76
C THR A 89 12.57 -2.56 -9.66
N SER A 90 12.87 -3.53 -8.78
CA SER A 90 13.88 -3.34 -7.72
C SER A 90 15.27 -3.14 -8.33
N SER A 91 16.00 -2.10 -7.90
CA SER A 91 17.35 -1.74 -8.37
C SER A 91 18.38 -2.91 -8.37
N LYS A 92 18.16 -3.91 -7.52
CA LYS A 92 18.98 -5.14 -7.48
C LYS A 92 18.82 -6.03 -8.73
N TYR A 93 17.69 -5.94 -9.44
CA TYR A 93 17.31 -6.81 -10.55
C TYR A 93 16.97 -6.05 -11.85
N ALA A 94 16.53 -4.79 -11.75
CA ALA A 94 16.45 -3.90 -12.90
C ALA A 94 17.85 -3.63 -13.50
N PRO A 95 18.04 -3.74 -14.83
CA PRO A 95 19.33 -3.49 -15.48
C PRO A 95 19.56 -1.99 -15.72
N ASP A 96 20.73 -1.48 -15.31
CA ASP A 96 21.17 -0.15 -15.73
C ASP A 96 21.60 -0.17 -17.21
N LEU A 97 20.69 0.24 -18.09
CA LEU A 97 20.90 0.30 -19.53
C LEU A 97 22.02 1.28 -19.93
N LEU A 98 22.27 2.30 -19.12
CA LEU A 98 23.26 3.35 -19.36
C LEU A 98 24.67 2.81 -19.04
N ALA A 99 24.82 2.07 -17.94
CA ALA A 99 26.03 1.33 -17.60
C ALA A 99 26.34 0.18 -18.59
N ILE A 100 25.32 -0.48 -19.17
CA ILE A 100 25.55 -1.42 -20.28
C ILE A 100 26.08 -0.67 -21.51
N ALA A 101 25.39 0.38 -21.95
CA ALA A 101 25.71 1.07 -23.20
C ALA A 101 27.05 1.82 -23.18
N ARG A 102 27.39 2.45 -22.04
CA ARG A 102 28.56 3.34 -21.89
C ARG A 102 29.79 2.64 -21.30
N GLU A 103 29.60 1.72 -20.35
CA GLU A 103 30.70 1.07 -19.62
C GLU A 103 30.89 -0.41 -20.00
N GLY A 104 29.98 -1.00 -20.76
CA GLY A 104 30.01 -2.43 -21.09
C GLY A 104 29.80 -3.32 -19.86
N SER A 105 29.03 -2.86 -18.87
CA SER A 105 28.91 -3.52 -17.57
C SER A 105 28.24 -4.90 -17.67
N GLN A 106 29.06 -5.95 -17.67
CA GLN A 106 28.62 -7.35 -17.73
C GLN A 106 27.62 -7.73 -16.62
N ARG A 107 27.68 -7.08 -15.44
CA ARG A 107 26.74 -7.34 -14.34
C ARG A 107 25.32 -6.92 -14.69
N GLU A 108 25.17 -5.76 -15.30
CA GLU A 108 23.89 -5.17 -15.67
C GLU A 108 23.33 -5.87 -16.91
N LEU A 109 24.21 -6.24 -17.86
CA LEU A 109 23.84 -7.08 -18.98
C LEU A 109 23.34 -8.46 -18.56
N ILE A 110 23.96 -9.09 -17.54
CA ILE A 110 23.46 -10.34 -16.96
C ILE A 110 22.05 -10.16 -16.38
N LYS A 111 21.73 -9.04 -15.73
CA LYS A 111 20.34 -8.76 -15.28
C LYS A 111 19.38 -8.70 -16.46
N LEU A 112 19.74 -7.99 -17.54
CA LEU A 112 18.92 -7.88 -18.74
C LEU A 112 18.66 -9.26 -19.39
N ILE A 113 19.70 -10.09 -19.54
CA ILE A 113 19.55 -11.44 -20.10
C ILE A 113 18.72 -12.34 -19.17
N LYS A 114 18.81 -12.21 -17.85
CA LYS A 114 17.92 -12.93 -16.91
C LYS A 114 16.43 -12.62 -17.15
N LEU A 115 16.08 -11.37 -17.48
CA LEU A 115 14.70 -11.00 -17.82
C LEU A 115 14.23 -11.68 -19.12
N VAL A 116 15.11 -11.80 -20.12
CA VAL A 116 14.84 -12.51 -21.39
C VAL A 116 14.66 -14.02 -21.16
N VAL A 117 15.46 -14.63 -20.28
CA VAL A 117 15.34 -16.05 -19.91
C VAL A 117 13.98 -16.37 -19.29
N ILE A 118 13.48 -15.51 -18.39
CA ILE A 118 12.14 -15.69 -17.80
C ILE A 118 11.06 -15.56 -18.87
N VAL A 119 11.14 -14.56 -19.74
CA VAL A 119 10.22 -14.39 -20.88
C VAL A 119 10.23 -15.63 -21.79
N ALA A 120 11.39 -16.23 -22.05
CA ALA A 120 11.49 -17.49 -22.80
C ALA A 120 10.80 -18.68 -22.09
N ILE A 121 10.98 -18.80 -20.76
CA ILE A 121 10.42 -19.89 -19.94
C ILE A 121 8.92 -19.73 -19.66
N GLU A 122 8.38 -18.51 -19.68
CA GLU A 122 6.96 -18.22 -19.48
C GLU A 122 6.19 -18.01 -20.79
N SER A 123 6.88 -18.00 -21.94
CA SER A 123 6.28 -17.96 -23.29
C SER A 123 5.45 -19.20 -23.64
N GLU A 124 4.60 -19.08 -24.67
CA GLU A 124 3.90 -20.23 -25.28
C GLU A 124 4.85 -21.35 -25.75
N ARG A 125 6.09 -20.98 -26.13
CA ARG A 125 7.14 -21.88 -26.64
C ARG A 125 8.06 -22.44 -25.55
N ARG A 126 7.73 -22.27 -24.26
CA ARG A 126 8.54 -22.69 -23.10
C ARG A 126 9.17 -24.08 -23.19
N GLU A 127 8.46 -25.07 -23.74
CA GLU A 127 8.98 -26.44 -23.89
C GLU A 127 10.22 -26.50 -24.78
N HIS A 128 10.31 -25.65 -25.80
CA HIS A 128 11.52 -25.48 -26.61
C HIS A 128 12.66 -24.94 -25.74
N TYR A 129 12.47 -23.80 -25.08
CA TYR A 129 13.54 -23.15 -24.31
C TYR A 129 14.01 -24.00 -23.12
N ILE A 130 13.10 -24.71 -22.44
CA ILE A 130 13.44 -25.67 -21.38
C ILE A 130 14.24 -26.86 -21.93
N THR A 131 13.85 -27.43 -23.08
CA THR A 131 14.63 -28.54 -23.68
C THR A 131 15.96 -28.09 -24.29
N GLN A 132 16.16 -26.81 -24.59
CA GLN A 132 17.50 -26.27 -24.88
C GLN A 132 18.35 -26.13 -23.60
N ILE A 133 17.79 -25.62 -22.49
CA ILE A 133 18.50 -25.55 -21.20
C ILE A 133 18.97 -26.95 -20.75
N GLN A 134 18.16 -27.99 -20.96
CA GLN A 134 18.51 -29.39 -20.65
C GLN A 134 19.65 -29.98 -21.51
N LYS A 135 20.09 -29.32 -22.59
CA LYS A 135 21.25 -29.75 -23.41
C LYS A 135 22.58 -29.13 -22.96
N LEU A 136 22.54 -28.13 -22.07
CA LEU A 136 23.74 -27.47 -21.55
C LEU A 136 24.53 -28.38 -20.59
N SER A 137 25.75 -27.95 -20.22
CA SER A 137 26.54 -28.65 -19.20
C SER A 137 25.82 -28.70 -17.85
N SER A 138 26.05 -29.73 -17.03
CA SER A 138 25.45 -29.82 -15.68
C SER A 138 25.77 -28.61 -14.79
N THR A 139 26.96 -28.02 -14.92
CA THR A 139 27.32 -26.76 -14.25
C THR A 139 26.42 -25.61 -14.69
N SER A 140 26.23 -25.45 -16.00
CA SER A 140 25.36 -24.41 -16.57
C SER A 140 23.89 -24.63 -16.18
N GLN A 141 23.41 -25.88 -16.19
CA GLN A 141 22.06 -26.25 -15.75
C GLN A 141 21.81 -25.88 -14.28
N ASN A 142 22.78 -26.13 -13.39
CA ASN A 142 22.68 -25.77 -11.97
C ASN A 142 22.62 -24.25 -11.77
N GLU A 143 23.44 -23.48 -12.51
CA GLU A 143 23.35 -22.01 -12.50
C GLU A 143 21.99 -21.53 -13.05
N PHE A 144 21.46 -22.13 -14.13
CA PHE A 144 20.10 -21.81 -14.62
C PHE A 144 19.03 -22.09 -13.57
N MET A 145 19.08 -23.23 -12.89
CA MET A 145 18.14 -23.56 -11.81
C MET A 145 18.19 -22.52 -10.68
N LEU A 146 19.40 -22.09 -10.26
CA LEU A 146 19.56 -21.01 -9.27
C LEU A 146 19.06 -19.65 -9.77
N VAL A 147 19.24 -19.34 -11.06
CA VAL A 147 18.74 -18.12 -11.69
C VAL A 147 17.21 -18.10 -11.75
N ILE A 148 16.58 -19.22 -12.08
CA ILE A 148 15.12 -19.36 -12.16
C ILE A 148 14.52 -19.29 -10.75
N ASP A 149 15.05 -20.06 -9.79
CA ASP A 149 14.63 -20.06 -8.39
C ASP A 149 14.71 -18.66 -7.74
N GLN A 150 15.81 -17.93 -7.98
CA GLN A 150 15.99 -16.55 -7.52
C GLN A 150 14.91 -15.60 -8.05
N MET A 151 14.40 -15.82 -9.26
CA MET A 151 13.46 -14.91 -9.92
C MET A 151 11.99 -15.33 -9.71
N MET A 152 11.71 -16.63 -9.54
CA MET A 152 10.38 -17.11 -9.16
C MET A 152 9.98 -16.66 -7.76
N LYS A 153 10.88 -16.74 -6.78
CA LYS A 153 10.61 -16.26 -5.40
C LYS A 153 10.29 -14.77 -5.34
N LEU A 154 10.95 -13.96 -6.18
CA LEU A 154 10.65 -12.54 -6.32
C LEU A 154 9.27 -12.27 -6.96
N ASN A 155 8.73 -13.21 -7.73
CA ASN A 155 7.38 -13.09 -8.30
C ASN A 155 6.28 -13.43 -7.28
N GLU A 156 6.57 -14.31 -6.30
CA GLU A 156 5.64 -14.62 -5.20
C GLU A 156 5.52 -13.42 -4.23
N ASP A 157 6.64 -12.82 -3.81
CA ASP A 157 6.66 -11.62 -2.95
C ASP A 157 5.96 -10.38 -3.55
N ASN A 158 5.62 -10.39 -4.85
CA ASN A 158 5.00 -9.26 -5.57
C ASN A 158 3.50 -9.44 -5.89
N SER A 159 2.84 -10.52 -5.43
CA SER A 159 1.40 -10.72 -5.70
C SER A 159 0.48 -9.89 -4.80
N ASP A 160 0.89 -9.65 -3.55
CA ASP A 160 0.00 -9.21 -2.47
C ASP A 160 0.26 -7.75 -2.01
N GLU A 161 0.16 -6.77 -2.93
CA GLU A 161 -0.52 -5.48 -2.65
C GLU A 161 -0.62 -4.52 -3.88
N ILE A 162 -1.87 -4.12 -4.16
CA ILE A 162 -2.37 -2.83 -4.69
C ILE A 162 -1.37 -1.93 -5.46
N ASP A 163 -1.57 -1.72 -6.78
CA ASP A 163 -2.30 -0.55 -7.32
C ASP A 163 -2.15 -0.44 -8.85
N LYS A 164 -3.15 0.18 -9.51
CA LYS A 164 -3.12 0.70 -10.88
C LYS A 164 -2.26 1.96 -11.01
N HIS A 165 -2.01 2.68 -9.92
CA HIS A 165 -1.25 3.94 -9.92
C HIS A 165 0.19 3.79 -10.47
N VAL A 166 0.83 2.63 -10.28
CA VAL A 166 2.23 2.38 -10.68
C VAL A 166 2.39 2.16 -12.20
N LEU A 167 1.32 1.73 -12.90
CA LEU A 167 1.36 1.59 -14.36
C LEU A 167 1.57 2.95 -15.03
N HIS A 168 0.87 3.97 -14.53
CA HIS A 168 1.02 5.34 -15.01
C HIS A 168 2.35 5.97 -14.60
N THR A 169 2.90 5.71 -13.40
CA THR A 169 4.20 6.30 -13.02
C THR A 169 5.30 5.85 -13.97
N SER A 170 5.43 4.54 -14.24
CA SER A 170 6.46 4.04 -15.16
C SER A 170 6.29 4.57 -16.58
N GLU A 171 5.05 4.67 -17.08
CA GLU A 171 4.78 5.23 -18.41
C GLU A 171 5.11 6.74 -18.48
N THR A 172 4.80 7.51 -17.43
CA THR A 172 5.20 8.93 -17.34
C THR A 172 6.70 9.11 -17.13
N GLU A 173 7.38 8.22 -16.42
CA GLU A 173 8.84 8.24 -16.25
C GLU A 173 9.53 7.97 -17.60
N PHE A 174 9.05 7.01 -18.40
CA PHE A 174 9.57 6.79 -19.74
C PHE A 174 9.32 7.98 -20.68
N GLN A 175 8.16 8.65 -20.59
CA GLN A 175 7.85 9.87 -21.36
C GLN A 175 8.70 11.06 -20.94
N MET A 176 8.90 11.29 -19.63
CA MET A 176 9.79 12.33 -19.11
C MET A 176 11.24 12.06 -19.53
N GLU A 177 11.72 10.82 -19.45
CA GLU A 177 13.06 10.43 -19.88
C GLU A 177 13.25 10.51 -21.41
N GLU A 178 12.18 10.35 -22.19
CA GLU A 178 12.18 10.57 -23.64
C GLU A 178 12.22 12.06 -24.00
N GLU A 179 11.44 12.91 -23.33
CA GLU A 179 11.50 14.36 -23.54
C GLU A 179 12.81 14.97 -23.01
N ILE A 180 13.37 14.46 -21.89
CA ILE A 180 14.74 14.81 -21.43
C ILE A 180 15.77 14.43 -22.50
N SER A 181 15.70 13.21 -23.04
CA SER A 181 16.60 12.78 -24.13
C SER A 181 16.51 13.72 -25.34
N ARG A 182 15.28 14.11 -25.73
CA ARG A 182 15.03 15.03 -26.84
C ARG A 182 15.56 16.43 -26.55
N LEU A 183 15.27 17.01 -25.39
CA LEU A 183 15.77 18.32 -24.94
C LEU A 183 17.30 18.36 -24.84
N VAL A 184 17.96 17.26 -24.48
CA VAL A 184 19.42 17.15 -24.52
C VAL A 184 19.93 17.22 -25.97
N THR A 185 19.33 16.48 -26.92
CA THR A 185 19.74 16.58 -28.34
C THR A 185 19.44 17.94 -28.96
N GLU A 186 18.33 18.58 -28.58
CA GLU A 186 17.96 19.93 -29.03
C GLU A 186 18.97 20.95 -28.48
N LYS A 187 19.31 20.87 -27.19
CA LYS A 187 20.37 21.67 -26.56
C LYS A 187 21.73 21.48 -27.24
N GLU A 188 22.17 20.25 -27.48
CA GLU A 188 23.45 19.99 -28.18
C GLU A 188 23.43 20.56 -29.60
N SER A 189 22.29 20.57 -30.29
CA SER A 189 22.16 21.20 -31.61
C SER A 189 22.26 22.73 -31.53
N LEU A 190 21.60 23.36 -30.55
CA LEU A 190 21.61 24.80 -30.32
C LEU A 190 22.98 25.31 -29.83
N GLU A 191 23.70 24.54 -29.00
CA GLU A 191 25.08 24.87 -28.60
C GLU A 191 26.04 24.81 -29.81
N ASN A 192 25.83 23.86 -30.74
CA ASN A 192 26.58 23.79 -31.99
C ASN A 192 26.20 24.90 -32.99
N GLU A 193 24.94 25.34 -33.04
CA GLU A 193 24.53 26.49 -33.86
C GLU A 193 25.09 27.80 -33.28
N HIS A 194 24.96 28.02 -31.97
CA HIS A 194 25.51 29.19 -31.28
C HIS A 194 27.03 29.30 -31.48
N LYS A 195 27.77 28.18 -31.40
CA LYS A 195 29.20 28.12 -31.70
C LYS A 195 29.51 28.51 -33.16
N GLN A 196 28.74 28.02 -34.12
CA GLN A 196 28.88 28.42 -35.53
C GLN A 196 28.54 29.90 -35.76
N LEU A 197 27.55 30.45 -35.03
CA LEU A 197 27.21 31.87 -35.07
C LEU A 197 28.36 32.72 -34.54
N LEU A 198 28.99 32.31 -33.43
CA LEU A 198 30.14 32.97 -32.83
C LEU A 198 31.36 32.95 -33.77
N ASP A 199 31.65 31.82 -34.41
CA ASP A 199 32.70 31.70 -35.42
C ASP A 199 32.46 32.58 -36.65
N ARG A 200 31.19 32.78 -37.07
CA ARG A 200 30.82 33.71 -38.15
C ARG A 200 30.96 35.17 -37.69
N PHE A 201 30.53 35.49 -36.48
CA PHE A 201 30.64 36.82 -35.88
C PHE A 201 32.10 37.26 -35.80
N ASN A 202 32.98 36.41 -35.25
CA ASN A 202 34.42 36.67 -35.13
C ASN A 202 35.07 36.93 -36.50
N LYS A 203 34.71 36.16 -37.54
CA LYS A 203 35.21 36.35 -38.93
C LYS A 203 34.68 37.64 -39.57
N SER A 204 33.44 38.02 -39.28
CA SER A 204 32.89 39.31 -39.72
C SER A 204 33.59 40.48 -39.01
N GLN A 205 33.88 40.33 -37.72
CA GLN A 205 34.55 41.36 -36.93
C GLN A 205 36.00 41.58 -37.38
N SER A 206 36.76 40.51 -37.70
CA SER A 206 38.09 40.66 -38.28
C SER A 206 38.04 41.36 -39.65
N SER A 207 37.12 40.95 -40.53
CA SER A 207 36.95 41.58 -41.85
C SER A 207 36.53 43.06 -41.77
N ILE A 208 35.82 43.48 -40.72
CA ILE A 208 35.50 44.91 -40.48
C ILE A 208 36.75 45.69 -40.05
N GLU A 209 37.62 45.08 -39.25
CA GLU A 209 38.87 45.72 -38.82
C GLU A 209 39.90 45.80 -39.95
N ASP A 210 40.01 44.75 -40.77
CA ASP A 210 40.82 44.73 -41.99
C ASP A 210 40.40 45.87 -42.96
N LEU A 211 39.09 46.05 -43.16
CA LEU A 211 38.53 47.13 -43.99
C LEU A 211 38.75 48.52 -43.37
N ARG A 212 38.74 48.66 -42.04
CA ARG A 212 39.07 49.93 -41.36
C ARG A 212 40.53 50.32 -41.57
N LEU A 213 41.44 49.35 -41.48
CA LEU A 213 42.88 49.58 -41.72
C LEU A 213 43.14 50.03 -43.17
N GLU A 214 42.47 49.41 -44.16
CA GLU A 214 42.59 49.87 -45.55
C GLU A 214 41.95 51.25 -45.77
N ILE A 215 40.79 51.56 -45.15
CA ILE A 215 40.20 52.91 -45.21
C ILE A 215 41.16 53.96 -44.61
N GLN A 216 41.78 53.68 -43.46
CA GLN A 216 42.77 54.58 -42.85
C GLN A 216 43.98 54.79 -43.76
N HIS A 217 44.52 53.70 -44.33
CA HIS A 217 45.66 53.74 -45.24
C HIS A 217 45.35 54.50 -46.55
N LEU A 218 44.11 54.42 -47.05
CA LEU A 218 43.64 55.22 -48.18
C LEU A 218 43.41 56.70 -47.81
N GLN A 219 43.00 57.01 -46.58
CA GLN A 219 42.84 58.38 -46.10
C GLN A 219 44.19 59.09 -45.92
N ASP A 220 45.19 58.45 -45.33
CA ASP A 220 46.56 58.99 -45.26
C ASP A 220 47.10 59.30 -46.66
N ARG A 221 46.96 58.36 -47.60
CA ARG A 221 47.36 58.52 -49.01
C ARG A 221 46.61 59.62 -49.77
N LEU A 222 45.40 59.99 -49.35
CA LEU A 222 44.63 61.10 -49.94
C LEU A 222 45.04 62.46 -49.36
N THR A 223 45.55 62.48 -48.13
CA THR A 223 45.90 63.71 -47.39
C THR A 223 47.23 64.32 -47.87
N ASP A 224 48.13 63.51 -48.45
CA ASP A 224 49.42 63.93 -49.02
C ASP A 224 49.33 64.53 -50.46
N GLY A 225 48.14 64.66 -51.04
CA GLY A 225 47.93 65.15 -52.41
C GLY A 225 47.83 66.68 -52.53
N PRO A 226 48.77 67.39 -53.18
CA PRO A 226 48.69 68.85 -53.31
C PRO A 226 47.63 69.27 -54.34
N VAL A 227 46.54 69.87 -53.85
CA VAL A 227 45.46 70.42 -54.70
C VAL A 227 45.93 71.69 -55.41
N SER A 228 45.86 71.70 -56.75
CA SER A 228 46.07 72.90 -57.58
C SER A 228 44.83 73.15 -58.44
N SER A 229 44.37 74.40 -58.48
CA SER A 229 43.09 74.78 -59.07
C SER A 229 43.22 75.66 -60.31
N THR A 230 42.10 75.83 -61.00
CA THR A 230 41.79 76.74 -62.13
C THR A 230 42.09 76.24 -63.56
N GLY A 231 41.07 76.39 -64.42
CA GLY A 231 41.18 76.21 -65.88
C GLY A 231 39.98 75.51 -66.51
N GLN A 232 38.91 76.25 -66.83
CA GLN A 232 37.78 75.72 -67.61
C GLN A 232 38.26 75.17 -68.96
N SER A 233 38.20 73.85 -69.10
CA SER A 233 38.77 73.08 -70.20
C SER A 233 37.92 71.82 -70.44
N LYS A 234 38.26 70.97 -71.41
CA LYS A 234 37.59 69.67 -71.58
C LYS A 234 37.63 68.79 -70.32
N ALA A 235 38.66 68.95 -69.48
CA ALA A 235 38.73 68.31 -68.17
C ALA A 235 37.58 68.76 -67.26
N ASP A 236 37.20 70.04 -67.27
CA ASP A 236 36.13 70.61 -66.46
C ASP A 236 34.74 70.11 -66.90
N MET A 237 34.54 69.90 -68.21
CA MET A 237 33.35 69.24 -68.74
C MET A 237 33.29 67.74 -68.39
N VAL A 238 34.43 67.04 -68.34
CA VAL A 238 34.50 65.66 -67.87
C VAL A 238 34.26 65.58 -66.37
N LEU A 239 34.78 66.54 -65.58
CA LEU A 239 34.49 66.68 -64.15
C LEU A 239 33.02 67.01 -63.89
N GLN A 240 32.38 67.85 -64.72
CA GLN A 240 30.93 68.09 -64.67
C GLN A 240 30.16 66.77 -64.90
N ILE A 241 30.47 66.02 -65.96
CA ILE A 241 29.81 64.72 -66.22
C ILE A 241 30.07 63.70 -65.10
N GLN A 242 31.27 63.70 -64.50
CA GLN A 242 31.59 62.86 -63.35
C GLN A 242 30.87 63.32 -62.08
N LEU A 243 30.67 64.63 -61.88
CA LEU A 243 29.91 65.19 -60.77
C LEU A 243 28.42 64.85 -60.93
N ASP A 244 27.86 65.01 -62.12
CA ASP A 244 26.47 64.66 -62.44
C ASP A 244 26.22 63.14 -62.28
N GLN A 245 27.19 62.31 -62.68
CA GLN A 245 27.17 60.85 -62.45
C GLN A 245 27.26 60.50 -60.96
N LEU A 246 28.16 61.13 -60.21
CA LEU A 246 28.30 60.93 -58.76
C LEU A 246 27.05 61.41 -58.02
N GLN A 247 26.41 62.51 -58.44
CA GLN A 247 25.11 62.95 -57.91
C GLN A 247 24.00 61.94 -58.21
N ALA A 248 23.95 61.40 -59.43
CA ALA A 248 23.00 60.36 -59.79
C ALA A 248 23.22 59.04 -59.03
N ASP A 249 24.47 58.68 -58.72
CA ASP A 249 24.79 57.50 -57.92
C ASP A 249 24.57 57.74 -56.42
N VAL A 250 24.82 58.95 -55.89
CA VAL A 250 24.41 59.36 -54.54
C VAL A 250 22.89 59.30 -54.39
N HIS A 251 22.12 59.84 -55.33
CA HIS A 251 20.66 59.78 -55.26
C HIS A 251 20.14 58.34 -55.27
N LYS A 252 20.73 57.45 -56.09
CA LYS A 252 20.42 56.00 -56.05
C LYS A 252 20.76 55.38 -54.69
N MET A 253 21.90 55.75 -54.08
CA MET A 253 22.25 55.28 -52.75
C MET A 253 21.24 55.79 -51.71
N GLU A 254 20.86 57.06 -51.73
CA GLU A 254 19.83 57.65 -50.87
C GLU A 254 18.46 56.96 -51.05
N ASP A 255 18.04 56.69 -52.30
CA ASP A 255 16.83 55.91 -52.60
C ASP A 255 16.91 54.49 -52.01
N THR A 256 18.05 53.79 -52.16
CA THR A 256 18.23 52.45 -51.56
C THR A 256 18.31 52.49 -50.04
N ILE A 257 18.90 53.53 -49.43
CA ILE A 257 18.93 53.70 -47.98
C ILE A 257 17.52 53.93 -47.46
N SER A 258 16.73 54.79 -48.11
CA SER A 258 15.32 55.02 -47.80
C SER A 258 14.49 53.74 -47.90
N GLU A 259 14.71 52.91 -48.92
CA GLU A 259 14.08 51.59 -49.02
C GLU A 259 14.53 50.66 -47.87
N ARG A 260 15.83 50.61 -47.54
CA ARG A 260 16.31 49.76 -46.44
C ARG A 260 15.77 50.22 -45.09
N ASP A 261 15.77 51.52 -44.80
CA ASP A 261 15.19 52.10 -43.57
C ASP A 261 13.69 51.80 -43.47
N ALA A 262 12.95 51.83 -44.57
CA ALA A 262 11.56 51.38 -44.61
C ALA A 262 11.42 49.88 -44.27
N THR A 263 12.30 49.01 -44.81
CA THR A 263 12.29 47.58 -44.44
C THR A 263 12.71 47.33 -42.99
N ILE A 264 13.68 48.09 -42.46
CA ILE A 264 14.12 48.02 -41.06
C ILE A 264 12.98 48.45 -40.14
N SER A 265 12.31 49.56 -40.42
CA SER A 265 11.15 50.04 -39.66
C SER A 265 10.00 49.03 -39.68
N ASN A 266 9.73 48.40 -40.82
CA ASN A 266 8.73 47.32 -40.90
C ASN A 266 9.13 46.09 -40.07
N ASN A 267 10.41 45.67 -40.12
CA ASN A 267 10.93 44.55 -39.34
C ASN A 267 10.95 44.85 -37.84
N GLU A 268 11.28 46.06 -37.42
CA GLU A 268 11.13 46.50 -36.03
C GLU A 268 9.67 46.38 -35.57
N ASN A 269 8.70 46.76 -36.42
CA ASN A 269 7.28 46.68 -36.07
C ASN A 269 6.79 45.22 -36.01
N THR A 270 7.28 44.32 -36.85
CA THR A 270 6.97 42.88 -36.74
C THR A 270 7.60 42.30 -35.47
N ILE A 271 8.86 42.60 -35.14
CA ILE A 271 9.53 42.21 -33.88
C ILE A 271 8.77 42.73 -32.66
N LYS A 272 8.38 44.01 -32.63
CA LYS A 272 7.55 44.60 -31.56
C LYS A 272 6.19 43.89 -31.43
N SER A 273 5.61 43.39 -32.52
CA SER A 273 4.37 42.61 -32.50
C SER A 273 4.57 41.16 -32.02
N LEU A 274 5.72 40.55 -32.33
CA LEU A 274 6.06 39.19 -31.90
C LEU A 274 6.43 39.17 -30.41
N ASN A 275 7.22 40.13 -29.93
CA ASN A 275 7.58 40.24 -28.51
C ASN A 275 6.33 40.40 -27.63
N ARG A 276 5.33 41.18 -28.06
CA ARG A 276 4.03 41.26 -27.37
C ARG A 276 3.29 39.93 -27.33
N LYS A 277 3.27 39.18 -28.43
CA LYS A 277 2.70 37.81 -28.45
C LYS A 277 3.47 36.86 -27.52
N VAL A 278 4.80 36.98 -27.42
CA VAL A 278 5.61 36.20 -26.48
C VAL A 278 5.25 36.58 -25.04
N GLU A 279 5.15 37.86 -24.69
CA GLU A 279 4.68 38.30 -23.36
C GLU A 279 3.27 37.81 -23.02
N ASP A 280 2.34 37.80 -23.98
CA ASP A 280 0.98 37.33 -23.75
C ASP A 280 0.91 35.79 -23.65
N LEU A 281 1.82 35.07 -24.34
CA LEU A 281 1.97 33.62 -24.20
C LEU A 281 2.66 33.22 -22.89
N THR A 282 3.66 33.98 -22.40
CA THR A 282 4.24 33.71 -21.08
C THR A 282 3.22 33.99 -19.97
N ARG A 283 2.49 35.11 -20.02
CA ARG A 283 1.36 35.37 -19.10
C ARG A 283 0.31 34.25 -19.09
N ALA A 284 0.05 33.62 -20.25
CA ALA A 284 -0.83 32.47 -20.35
C ALA A 284 -0.21 31.21 -19.72
N SER A 285 1.10 30.97 -19.92
CA SER A 285 1.85 29.89 -19.27
C SER A 285 1.84 30.03 -17.75
N ASP A 286 2.17 31.21 -17.22
CA ASP A 286 2.14 31.54 -15.78
C ASP A 286 0.76 31.31 -15.14
N TYR A 287 -0.31 31.40 -15.94
CA TYR A 287 -1.69 31.16 -15.51
C TYR A 287 -2.06 29.67 -15.57
N VAL A 288 -1.57 28.93 -16.56
CA VAL A 288 -1.71 27.47 -16.63
C VAL A 288 -0.93 26.78 -15.51
N GLU A 289 0.25 27.28 -15.14
CA GLU A 289 1.03 26.79 -14.01
C GLU A 289 0.28 26.98 -12.68
N LYS A 290 -0.28 28.17 -12.43
CA LYS A 290 -1.13 28.40 -11.24
C LYS A 290 -2.39 27.53 -11.21
N LEU A 291 -3.04 27.33 -12.36
CA LEU A 291 -4.17 26.39 -12.46
C LEU A 291 -3.76 24.94 -12.19
N LYS A 292 -2.51 24.56 -12.45
CA LYS A 292 -1.98 23.24 -12.10
C LYS A 292 -1.69 23.14 -10.60
N ASP A 293 -1.14 24.17 -9.96
CA ASP A 293 -0.96 24.21 -8.51
C ASP A 293 -2.31 24.18 -7.75
N ASP A 294 -3.31 24.92 -8.24
CA ASP A 294 -4.69 24.86 -7.74
C ASP A 294 -5.30 23.45 -7.94
N LEU A 295 -5.00 22.78 -9.06
CA LEU A 295 -5.45 21.40 -9.32
C LEU A 295 -4.77 20.38 -8.40
N ASP A 296 -3.46 20.50 -8.16
CA ASP A 296 -2.69 19.56 -7.34
C ASP A 296 -2.93 19.76 -5.83
N THR A 297 -3.17 20.99 -5.38
CA THR A 297 -3.71 21.24 -4.03
C THR A 297 -5.14 20.71 -3.87
N ALA A 298 -6.01 20.89 -4.87
CA ALA A 298 -7.35 20.29 -4.87
C ALA A 298 -7.29 18.75 -4.84
N ARG A 299 -6.40 18.12 -5.63
CA ARG A 299 -6.15 16.66 -5.57
C ARG A 299 -5.72 16.21 -4.18
N HIS A 300 -4.83 16.96 -3.52
CA HIS A 300 -4.40 16.64 -2.16
C HIS A 300 -5.54 16.74 -1.13
N THR A 301 -6.42 17.75 -1.25
CA THR A 301 -7.61 17.83 -0.37
C THR A 301 -8.61 16.71 -0.63
N VAL A 302 -8.82 16.30 -1.89
CA VAL A 302 -9.67 15.15 -2.24
C VAL A 302 -9.11 13.85 -1.66
N GLU A 303 -7.80 13.60 -1.74
CA GLU A 303 -7.21 12.37 -1.18
C GLU A 303 -7.20 12.39 0.36
N LYS A 304 -7.06 13.56 1.00
CA LYS A 304 -7.28 13.70 2.45
C LYS A 304 -8.73 13.36 2.82
N LEU A 305 -9.72 13.94 2.13
CA LEU A 305 -11.14 13.65 2.35
C LEU A 305 -11.47 12.17 2.08
N ARG A 306 -10.81 11.52 1.12
CA ARG A 306 -10.96 10.09 0.85
C ARG A 306 -10.44 9.23 2.02
N LYS A 307 -9.30 9.59 2.62
CA LYS A 307 -8.78 8.92 3.83
C LYS A 307 -9.72 9.10 5.02
N GLU A 308 -10.23 10.31 5.24
CA GLU A 308 -11.24 10.61 6.27
C GLU A 308 -12.56 9.85 6.02
N GLN A 309 -13.00 9.74 4.76
CA GLN A 309 -14.17 8.96 4.34
C GLN A 309 -13.97 7.45 4.60
N ASN A 310 -12.80 6.90 4.29
CA ASN A 310 -12.48 5.50 4.57
C ASN A 310 -12.55 5.23 6.09
N VAL A 311 -11.94 6.09 6.90
CA VAL A 311 -12.01 6.02 8.37
C VAL A 311 -13.46 6.12 8.87
N MET A 312 -14.25 7.05 8.32
CA MET A 312 -15.69 7.17 8.63
C MET A 312 -16.46 5.91 8.22
N GLN A 313 -16.11 5.26 7.11
CA GLN A 313 -16.74 4.01 6.67
C GLN A 313 -16.38 2.82 7.57
N HIS A 314 -15.15 2.77 8.11
CA HIS A 314 -14.77 1.79 9.14
C HIS A 314 -15.55 2.02 10.44
N TYR A 315 -15.69 3.26 10.91
CA TYR A 315 -16.54 3.57 12.06
C TYR A 315 -18.01 3.25 11.80
N LYS A 316 -18.54 3.53 10.60
CA LYS A 316 -19.91 3.18 10.20
C LYS A 316 -20.14 1.67 10.23
N LYS A 317 -19.26 0.87 9.63
CA LYS A 317 -19.32 -0.60 9.71
C LYS A 317 -19.29 -1.12 11.15
N LYS A 318 -18.45 -0.53 12.02
CA LYS A 318 -18.39 -0.89 13.44
C LYS A 318 -19.71 -0.55 14.16
N LEU A 319 -20.31 0.60 13.87
CA LEU A 319 -21.62 0.99 14.38
C LEU A 319 -22.75 0.08 13.87
N GLU A 320 -22.68 -0.34 12.60
CA GLU A 320 -23.62 -1.29 11.98
C GLU A 320 -23.52 -2.71 12.59
N SER A 321 -22.33 -3.13 13.04
CA SER A 321 -22.14 -4.40 13.77
C SER A 321 -22.57 -4.36 15.24
N MET A 322 -22.70 -3.17 15.84
CA MET A 322 -23.01 -3.03 17.28
C MET A 322 -24.37 -3.64 17.66
N PRO A 323 -25.49 -3.42 16.92
CA PRO A 323 -26.76 -4.10 17.18
C PRO A 323 -26.73 -5.62 17.04
N GLU A 324 -25.78 -6.20 16.29
CA GLU A 324 -25.61 -7.65 16.19
C GLU A 324 -24.87 -8.22 17.40
N LEU A 325 -23.82 -7.51 17.85
CA LEU A 325 -23.14 -7.81 19.12
C LEU A 325 -24.10 -7.68 20.31
N GLU A 326 -24.94 -6.63 20.36
CA GLU A 326 -25.98 -6.47 21.38
C GLU A 326 -27.01 -7.61 21.39
N LYS A 327 -27.44 -8.08 20.20
CA LYS A 327 -28.32 -9.26 20.08
C LYS A 327 -27.63 -10.53 20.58
N ARG A 328 -26.36 -10.75 20.23
CA ARG A 328 -25.61 -11.93 20.68
C ARG A 328 -25.35 -11.87 22.19
N LEU A 329 -25.09 -10.69 22.75
CA LEU A 329 -24.94 -10.48 24.18
C LEU A 329 -26.25 -10.79 24.91
N LYS A 330 -27.39 -10.23 24.47
CA LYS A 330 -28.72 -10.55 25.04
C LYS A 330 -29.08 -12.03 24.94
N PHE A 331 -28.77 -12.68 23.82
CA PHE A 331 -28.96 -14.14 23.70
C PHE A 331 -28.15 -14.91 24.75
N LEU A 332 -26.88 -14.53 24.97
CA LEU A 332 -26.02 -15.15 25.98
C LEU A 332 -26.46 -14.83 27.42
N GLU A 333 -27.04 -13.65 27.66
CA GLU A 333 -27.69 -13.32 28.94
C GLU A 333 -28.94 -14.18 29.14
N GLU A 334 -29.82 -14.30 28.15
CA GLU A 334 -31.02 -15.14 28.17
C GLU A 334 -30.64 -16.62 28.43
N GLU A 335 -29.68 -17.16 27.69
CA GLU A 335 -29.12 -18.52 27.84
C GLU A 335 -28.51 -18.76 29.24
N ASN A 336 -27.78 -17.78 29.78
CA ASN A 336 -27.25 -17.85 31.14
C ASN A 336 -28.39 -17.81 32.17
N THR A 337 -29.44 -17.00 31.96
CA THR A 337 -30.61 -17.02 32.87
C THR A 337 -31.41 -18.31 32.77
N THR A 338 -31.48 -19.00 31.62
CA THR A 338 -32.12 -20.33 31.55
C THR A 338 -31.30 -21.37 32.28
N MET A 339 -29.97 -21.41 32.07
CA MET A 339 -29.08 -22.30 32.83
C MET A 339 -29.14 -22.05 34.34
N GLN A 340 -29.26 -20.80 34.78
CA GLN A 340 -29.45 -20.47 36.20
C GLN A 340 -30.82 -20.93 36.74
N ARG A 341 -31.91 -20.76 35.98
CA ARG A 341 -33.23 -21.29 36.38
C ARG A 341 -33.23 -22.82 36.46
N GLU A 342 -32.59 -23.50 35.51
CA GLU A 342 -32.45 -24.96 35.51
C GLU A 342 -31.62 -25.45 36.70
N ASN A 343 -30.47 -24.81 36.99
CA ASN A 343 -29.69 -25.11 38.19
C ASN A 343 -30.50 -24.93 39.48
N VAL A 344 -31.27 -23.83 39.60
CA VAL A 344 -32.15 -23.62 40.77
C VAL A 344 -33.25 -24.69 40.86
N GLN A 345 -33.88 -25.08 39.75
CA GLN A 345 -34.87 -26.16 39.74
C GLN A 345 -34.27 -27.52 40.11
N MET A 346 -33.04 -27.82 39.65
CA MET A 346 -32.32 -29.04 40.00
C MET A 346 -31.90 -29.04 41.48
N GLU A 347 -31.45 -27.90 42.01
CA GLU A 347 -31.22 -27.72 43.44
C GLU A 347 -32.51 -27.90 44.26
N GLU A 348 -33.63 -27.31 43.84
CA GLU A 348 -34.92 -27.48 44.49
C GLU A 348 -35.41 -28.93 44.44
N ALA A 349 -35.20 -29.66 43.34
CA ALA A 349 -35.48 -31.09 43.26
C ALA A 349 -34.62 -31.90 44.23
N ILE A 350 -33.31 -31.62 44.33
CA ILE A 350 -32.39 -32.27 45.29
C ILE A 350 -32.73 -31.92 46.75
N ARG A 351 -33.16 -30.68 47.01
CA ARG A 351 -33.66 -30.24 48.33
C ARG A 351 -34.96 -30.96 48.68
N SER A 352 -35.91 -30.99 47.76
CA SER A 352 -37.26 -31.59 47.86
C SER A 352 -37.27 -33.12 47.87
N ASN A 353 -36.19 -33.77 47.42
CA ASN A 353 -35.99 -35.21 47.56
C ASN A 353 -35.81 -35.61 49.05
N THR A 354 -36.96 -35.68 49.73
CA THR A 354 -37.13 -36.12 51.10
C THR A 354 -37.45 -37.62 51.19
N GLY A 355 -37.76 -38.26 50.06
CA GLY A 355 -37.93 -39.71 49.95
C GLY A 355 -36.62 -40.42 50.27
N ASP A 356 -35.54 -40.09 49.55
CA ASP A 356 -34.24 -40.72 49.78
C ASP A 356 -33.66 -40.38 51.16
N LYS A 357 -33.88 -39.15 51.65
CA LYS A 357 -33.48 -38.75 53.03
C LYS A 357 -34.21 -39.59 54.09
N LYS A 358 -35.50 -39.91 53.90
CA LYS A 358 -36.25 -40.82 54.77
C LYS A 358 -35.76 -42.27 54.63
N LEU A 359 -35.49 -42.73 53.41
CA LEU A 359 -35.01 -44.08 53.12
C LEU A 359 -33.62 -44.35 53.71
N ILE A 360 -32.68 -43.41 53.54
CA ILE A 360 -31.38 -43.39 54.22
C ILE A 360 -31.58 -43.40 55.74
N GLY A 361 -32.53 -42.62 56.26
CA GLY A 361 -32.90 -42.62 57.68
C GLY A 361 -33.40 -43.98 58.18
N THR A 362 -34.19 -44.72 57.39
CA THR A 362 -34.62 -46.07 57.74
C THR A 362 -33.50 -47.10 57.65
N TYR A 363 -32.60 -47.00 56.66
CA TYR A 363 -31.44 -47.89 56.57
C TYR A 363 -30.43 -47.64 57.69
N LYS A 364 -30.15 -46.38 58.07
CA LYS A 364 -29.34 -46.07 59.25
C LYS A 364 -29.93 -46.70 60.52
N LYS A 365 -31.23 -46.51 60.77
CA LYS A 365 -31.95 -47.18 61.87
C LYS A 365 -32.03 -48.69 61.76
N GLN A 366 -31.66 -49.31 60.64
CA GLN A 366 -31.56 -50.76 60.49
C GLN A 366 -30.13 -51.24 60.77
N ILE A 367 -29.12 -50.50 60.27
CA ILE A 367 -27.70 -50.69 60.61
C ILE A 367 -27.50 -50.55 62.12
N GLU A 368 -27.94 -49.46 62.73
CA GLU A 368 -27.89 -49.21 64.19
C GLU A 368 -28.50 -50.36 65.02
N ARG A 369 -29.55 -51.03 64.49
CA ARG A 369 -30.17 -52.20 65.14
C ARG A 369 -29.35 -53.46 64.96
N TYR A 370 -28.81 -53.74 63.78
CA TYR A 370 -27.93 -54.88 63.56
C TYR A 370 -26.59 -54.72 64.28
N GLU A 371 -26.04 -53.52 64.41
CA GLU A 371 -24.84 -53.22 65.20
C GLU A 371 -25.09 -53.48 66.70
N ALA A 372 -26.25 -53.05 67.23
CA ALA A 372 -26.64 -53.36 68.60
C ALA A 372 -26.89 -54.87 68.83
N GLU A 373 -27.56 -55.54 67.89
CA GLU A 373 -27.79 -57.00 67.92
C GLU A 373 -26.47 -57.78 67.88
N HIS A 374 -25.55 -57.40 66.99
CA HIS A 374 -24.19 -57.97 66.95
C HIS A 374 -23.40 -57.70 68.25
N ALA A 375 -23.55 -56.52 68.86
CA ALA A 375 -22.88 -56.20 70.12
C ALA A 375 -23.40 -57.06 71.29
N GLU A 376 -24.72 -57.29 71.40
CA GLU A 376 -25.29 -58.20 72.40
C GLU A 376 -24.92 -59.67 72.12
N LEU A 377 -24.96 -60.11 70.86
CA LEU A 377 -24.49 -61.45 70.48
C LEU A 377 -23.01 -61.66 70.80
N LEU A 378 -22.17 -60.63 70.66
CA LEU A 378 -20.74 -60.71 71.02
C LEU A 378 -20.53 -60.81 72.55
N LYS A 379 -21.32 -60.07 73.34
CA LYS A 379 -21.31 -60.19 74.81
C LYS A 379 -21.78 -61.56 75.27
N GLU A 380 -22.88 -62.07 74.72
CA GLU A 380 -23.42 -63.39 75.08
C GLU A 380 -22.46 -64.51 74.65
N LYS A 381 -21.82 -64.37 73.48
CA LYS A 381 -20.72 -65.25 73.09
C LYS A 381 -19.59 -65.23 74.13
N GLN A 382 -19.11 -64.06 74.54
CA GLN A 382 -18.06 -63.94 75.56
C GLN A 382 -18.48 -64.53 76.91
N ARG A 383 -19.74 -64.35 77.31
CA ARG A 383 -20.32 -64.96 78.52
C ARG A 383 -20.29 -66.49 78.45
N LEU A 384 -20.71 -67.05 77.32
CA LEU A 384 -20.70 -68.50 77.05
C LEU A 384 -19.28 -69.07 76.92
N GLU A 385 -18.32 -68.31 76.39
CA GLU A 385 -16.90 -68.70 76.33
C GLU A 385 -16.27 -68.75 77.73
N LEU A 386 -16.57 -67.78 78.60
CA LEU A 386 -16.16 -67.80 80.02
C LEU A 386 -16.84 -68.92 80.81
N GLU A 387 -18.13 -69.16 80.60
CA GLU A 387 -18.87 -70.28 81.22
C GLU A 387 -18.29 -71.63 80.78
N ASN A 388 -17.99 -71.82 79.49
CA ASN A 388 -17.29 -73.01 79.00
C ASN A 388 -15.87 -73.15 79.56
N ALA A 389 -15.13 -72.06 79.73
CA ALA A 389 -13.79 -72.10 80.33
C ALA A 389 -13.84 -72.55 81.80
N SER A 390 -14.76 -71.99 82.59
CA SER A 390 -14.97 -72.40 83.98
C SER A 390 -15.45 -73.85 84.10
N MET A 391 -16.39 -74.29 83.26
CA MET A 391 -16.82 -75.69 83.24
C MET A 391 -15.71 -76.65 82.84
N ARG A 392 -14.80 -76.26 81.92
CA ARG A 392 -13.60 -77.05 81.59
C ARG A 392 -12.60 -77.11 82.75
N GLU A 393 -12.42 -76.03 83.49
CA GLU A 393 -11.58 -76.01 84.70
C GLU A 393 -12.14 -76.93 85.79
N VAL A 394 -13.47 -76.91 86.01
CA VAL A 394 -14.15 -77.83 86.95
C VAL A 394 -14.01 -79.28 86.51
N VAL A 395 -14.17 -79.58 85.21
CA VAL A 395 -13.94 -80.94 84.67
C VAL A 395 -12.49 -81.37 84.85
N ALA A 396 -11.51 -80.53 84.48
CA ALA A 396 -10.09 -80.83 84.65
C ALA A 396 -9.69 -81.02 86.13
N GLY A 397 -10.30 -80.25 87.04
CA GLY A 397 -10.14 -80.42 88.49
C GLY A 397 -10.71 -81.74 88.99
N ALA A 398 -11.89 -82.14 88.51
CA ALA A 398 -12.52 -83.41 88.84
C ALA A 398 -11.76 -84.61 88.24
N GLU A 399 -11.25 -84.51 87.02
CA GLU A 399 -10.38 -85.51 86.38
C GLU A 399 -9.04 -85.61 87.10
N GLY A 400 -8.44 -84.48 87.50
CA GLY A 400 -7.21 -84.44 88.30
C GLY A 400 -7.38 -85.02 89.71
N GLN A 401 -8.56 -84.88 90.32
CA GLN A 401 -8.87 -85.57 91.57
C GLN A 401 -9.07 -87.07 91.34
N ARG A 402 -9.83 -87.47 90.30
CA ARG A 402 -9.97 -88.89 89.93
C ARG A 402 -8.63 -89.55 89.62
N SER A 403 -7.67 -88.85 89.00
CA SER A 403 -6.31 -89.36 88.77
C SER A 403 -5.65 -89.71 90.09
N LYS A 404 -5.59 -88.76 91.04
CA LYS A 404 -5.04 -88.97 92.39
C LYS A 404 -5.77 -90.08 93.14
N ASP A 405 -7.08 -90.17 93.03
CA ASP A 405 -7.87 -91.24 93.64
C ASP A 405 -7.49 -92.60 93.02
N THR A 406 -7.32 -92.69 91.70
CA THR A 406 -6.83 -93.93 91.05
C THR A 406 -5.37 -94.26 91.35
N GLU A 407 -4.48 -93.27 91.47
CA GLU A 407 -3.08 -93.45 91.90
C GLU A 407 -3.03 -93.91 93.38
N HIS A 408 -3.95 -93.41 94.21
CA HIS A 408 -4.09 -93.84 95.59
C HIS A 408 -4.64 -95.27 95.70
N ILE A 409 -5.67 -95.60 94.89
CA ILE A 409 -6.18 -96.97 94.77
C ILE A 409 -5.05 -97.90 94.30
N GLN A 410 -4.31 -97.57 93.24
CA GLN A 410 -3.18 -98.37 92.75
C GLN A 410 -2.08 -98.55 93.80
N THR A 411 -1.75 -97.52 94.58
CA THR A 411 -0.76 -97.64 95.68
C THR A 411 -1.30 -98.35 96.92
N LEU A 412 -2.62 -98.51 97.07
CA LEU A 412 -3.22 -99.42 98.05
C LEU A 412 -3.28 -100.86 97.51
N GLU A 413 -3.64 -101.06 96.24
CA GLU A 413 -3.62 -102.36 95.55
C GLU A 413 -2.22 -102.97 95.53
N VAL A 414 -1.17 -102.18 95.24
CA VAL A 414 0.22 -102.64 95.32
C VAL A 414 0.60 -103.01 96.77
N LYS A 415 0.17 -102.25 97.78
CA LYS A 415 0.42 -102.62 99.19
C LYS A 415 -0.33 -103.87 99.63
N VAL A 416 -1.54 -104.09 99.11
CA VAL A 416 -2.29 -105.34 99.32
C VAL A 416 -1.53 -106.49 98.65
N GLN A 417 -1.11 -106.35 97.39
CA GLN A 417 -0.28 -107.35 96.71
C GLN A 417 1.08 -107.57 97.38
N GLU A 418 1.72 -106.56 97.96
CA GLU A 418 2.97 -106.73 98.72
C GLU A 418 2.74 -107.49 100.04
N LEU A 419 1.60 -107.27 100.70
CA LEU A 419 1.21 -108.04 101.89
C LEU A 419 0.81 -109.48 101.54
N GLU A 420 0.10 -109.69 100.42
CA GLU A 420 -0.29 -111.01 99.92
C GLU A 420 0.94 -111.81 99.43
N ASN A 421 1.80 -111.22 98.59
CA ASN A 421 3.04 -111.86 98.14
C ASN A 421 4.07 -112.03 99.27
N GLY A 422 4.05 -111.15 100.29
CA GLY A 422 4.83 -111.30 101.52
C GLY A 422 4.36 -112.44 102.43
N LEU A 423 3.14 -112.93 102.24
CA LEU A 423 2.55 -114.02 103.02
C LEU A 423 2.46 -115.36 102.25
N ILE A 424 2.37 -115.31 100.91
CA ILE A 424 2.20 -116.49 100.04
C ILE A 424 3.51 -116.80 99.29
N GLY A 425 4.58 -116.98 100.08
CA GLY A 425 5.89 -117.43 99.61
C GLY A 425 6.04 -118.94 99.42
N GLN A 426 4.94 -119.73 99.46
CA GLN A 426 4.93 -121.19 99.30
C GLN A 426 3.52 -121.72 98.96
N ALA A 427 3.43 -122.80 98.15
CA ALA A 427 2.22 -123.51 97.69
C ALA A 427 1.16 -122.63 96.97
N SER A 428 1.16 -122.47 95.64
CA SER A 428 1.07 -123.45 94.53
C SER A 428 -0.34 -124.00 94.25
N GLU A 429 -0.75 -123.87 92.98
CA GLU A 429 -1.71 -124.69 92.21
C GLU A 429 -3.24 -124.66 92.47
N SER A 430 -3.93 -123.96 91.55
CA SER A 430 -4.80 -124.57 90.50
C SER A 430 -6.35 -124.56 90.61
N ILE A 431 -6.98 -124.79 89.44
CA ILE A 431 -8.41 -125.09 89.14
C ILE A 431 -9.38 -123.88 89.19
N GLN A 432 -10.31 -123.56 88.26
CA GLN A 432 -10.75 -123.99 86.89
C GLN A 432 -12.26 -124.37 86.80
N GLY A 433 -12.93 -123.86 85.75
CA GLY A 433 -14.28 -124.25 85.24
C GLY A 433 -15.45 -123.40 85.77
N ASP A 434 -16.66 -123.40 85.20
CA ASP A 434 -17.25 -123.87 83.91
C ASP A 434 -18.72 -123.31 83.86
N LEU A 435 -19.52 -123.19 82.80
CA LEU A 435 -19.56 -123.57 81.36
C LEU A 435 -19.74 -122.26 80.50
N ASP A 436 -19.63 -122.17 79.16
CA ASP A 436 -20.23 -122.82 77.96
C ASP A 436 -21.75 -122.60 77.73
N SER A 437 -22.09 -122.05 76.54
CA SER A 437 -23.44 -121.81 75.99
C SER A 437 -23.39 -121.27 74.54
N GLU A 438 -22.84 -122.02 73.58
CA GLU A 438 -23.13 -121.76 72.16
C GLU A 438 -24.58 -122.13 71.80
N MET A 439 -25.29 -121.29 71.06
CA MET A 439 -25.74 -121.59 69.68
C MET A 439 -26.78 -120.61 69.10
N ASN A 440 -26.63 -120.34 67.79
CA ASN A 440 -27.65 -119.86 66.84
C ASN A 440 -28.14 -118.38 66.99
N PHE A 441 -28.35 -117.61 65.91
CA PHE A 441 -28.29 -117.92 64.47
C PHE A 441 -27.84 -116.70 63.64
N ARG A 442 -27.38 -116.94 62.41
CA ARG A 442 -26.87 -115.91 61.45
C ARG A 442 -25.66 -115.08 61.91
N GLY A 443 -24.58 -115.76 62.31
CA GLY A 443 -23.25 -115.17 62.26
C GLY A 443 -22.87 -114.81 60.83
N VAL A 444 -22.77 -113.51 60.52
CA VAL A 444 -22.19 -113.00 59.25
C VAL A 444 -20.74 -113.48 59.20
N THR A 445 -20.36 -114.26 58.19
CA THR A 445 -19.05 -114.93 58.23
C THR A 445 -17.90 -113.91 58.23
N LYS A 446 -16.73 -114.29 58.75
CA LYS A 446 -15.53 -113.41 58.71
C LYS A 446 -15.17 -113.01 57.27
N THR A 447 -15.53 -113.83 56.29
CA THR A 447 -15.51 -113.55 54.85
C THR A 447 -16.58 -112.54 54.42
N ASP A 448 -17.84 -112.67 54.84
CA ASP A 448 -18.90 -111.69 54.53
C ASP A 448 -18.65 -110.33 55.18
N LEU A 449 -18.16 -110.28 56.42
CA LEU A 449 -17.73 -109.04 57.06
C LEU A 449 -16.55 -108.43 56.31
N LYS A 450 -15.54 -109.22 55.95
CA LYS A 450 -14.44 -108.74 55.09
C LYS A 450 -14.94 -108.23 53.74
N LEU A 451 -15.89 -108.91 53.08
CA LEU A 451 -16.46 -108.49 51.81
C LEU A 451 -17.33 -107.23 51.95
N ARG A 452 -18.08 -107.08 53.04
CA ARG A 452 -18.86 -105.86 53.32
C ARG A 452 -17.96 -104.68 53.67
N ILE A 453 -16.88 -104.92 54.42
CA ILE A 453 -15.80 -103.93 54.66
C ILE A 453 -15.15 -103.57 53.32
N ASN A 454 -14.65 -104.52 52.52
CA ASN A 454 -14.03 -104.25 51.22
C ASN A 454 -14.99 -103.65 50.18
N LYS A 455 -16.30 -103.84 50.33
CA LYS A 455 -17.31 -103.12 49.54
C LYS A 455 -17.49 -101.70 50.06
N LEU A 456 -17.65 -101.48 51.37
CA LEU A 456 -17.79 -100.14 51.99
C LEU A 456 -16.51 -99.29 51.89
N GLU A 457 -15.33 -99.91 51.83
CA GLU A 457 -14.03 -99.29 51.57
C GLU A 457 -13.98 -98.83 50.11
N ARG A 458 -14.34 -99.68 49.14
CA ARG A 458 -14.49 -99.26 47.73
C ARG A 458 -15.56 -98.20 47.55
N GLU A 459 -16.70 -98.30 48.25
CA GLU A 459 -17.83 -97.37 48.20
C GLU A 459 -17.41 -96.01 48.80
N ASN A 460 -16.65 -95.98 49.90
CA ASN A 460 -16.00 -94.77 50.43
C ASN A 460 -14.94 -94.20 49.49
N GLN A 461 -14.09 -95.04 48.92
CA GLN A 461 -13.00 -94.61 48.04
C GLN A 461 -13.57 -94.03 46.74
N GLN A 462 -14.58 -94.68 46.17
CA GLN A 462 -15.32 -94.21 45.00
C GLN A 462 -16.09 -92.92 45.29
N LEU A 463 -16.69 -92.77 46.48
CA LEU A 463 -17.31 -91.50 46.92
C LEU A 463 -16.30 -90.38 47.16
N LYS A 464 -15.08 -90.69 47.65
CA LYS A 464 -13.98 -89.71 47.74
C LYS A 464 -13.47 -89.33 46.35
N GLU A 465 -13.32 -90.29 45.45
CA GLU A 465 -12.83 -90.05 44.09
C GLU A 465 -13.85 -89.30 43.22
N THR A 466 -15.16 -89.52 43.38
CA THR A 466 -16.19 -88.69 42.71
C THR A 466 -16.39 -87.35 43.40
N GLY A 467 -16.32 -87.28 44.73
CA GLY A 467 -16.47 -86.05 45.50
C GLY A 467 -15.34 -85.03 45.26
N LEU A 468 -14.09 -85.47 45.15
CA LEU A 468 -12.93 -84.60 44.90
C LEU A 468 -12.65 -84.33 43.41
N LYS A 469 -13.38 -84.92 42.47
CA LYS A 469 -13.10 -84.79 41.02
C LYS A 469 -14.32 -84.47 40.14
N SER A 470 -15.36 -83.84 40.69
CA SER A 470 -16.23 -83.03 39.84
C SER A 470 -15.42 -81.85 39.28
N ALA A 471 -15.56 -81.55 37.98
CA ALA A 471 -14.92 -80.40 37.36
C ALA A 471 -15.32 -79.09 38.07
N ASP A 472 -16.58 -79.00 38.51
CA ASP A 472 -17.11 -77.86 39.26
C ASP A 472 -16.37 -77.67 40.60
N SER A 473 -15.92 -78.73 41.25
CA SER A 473 -15.18 -78.64 42.51
C SER A 473 -13.80 -77.99 42.30
N VAL A 474 -13.11 -78.35 41.23
CA VAL A 474 -11.80 -77.77 40.86
C VAL A 474 -11.97 -76.33 40.36
N VAL A 475 -13.02 -76.05 39.58
CA VAL A 475 -13.33 -74.68 39.11
C VAL A 475 -13.73 -73.78 40.29
N LEU A 476 -14.54 -74.27 41.23
CA LEU A 476 -14.89 -73.54 42.46
C LEU A 476 -13.68 -73.33 43.36
N GLN A 477 -12.78 -74.29 43.48
CA GLN A 477 -11.55 -74.15 44.26
C GLN A 477 -10.60 -73.11 43.65
N ASN A 478 -10.37 -73.16 42.32
CA ASN A 478 -9.57 -72.14 41.62
C ASN A 478 -10.22 -70.75 41.71
N LEU A 479 -11.56 -70.67 41.56
CA LEU A 479 -12.29 -69.41 41.66
C LEU A 479 -12.28 -68.85 43.09
N LEU A 480 -12.32 -69.71 44.11
CA LEU A 480 -12.14 -69.30 45.50
C LEU A 480 -10.73 -68.74 45.72
N GLU A 481 -9.68 -69.47 45.28
CA GLU A 481 -8.29 -69.05 45.42
C GLU A 481 -8.00 -67.72 44.69
N ASP A 482 -8.59 -67.51 43.51
CA ASP A 482 -8.50 -66.25 42.77
C ASP A 482 -9.29 -65.11 43.43
N LYS A 483 -10.43 -65.40 44.07
CA LYS A 483 -11.16 -64.42 44.89
C LYS A 483 -10.43 -64.08 46.18
N GLU A 484 -9.75 -65.03 46.79
CA GLU A 484 -8.89 -64.81 47.97
C GLU A 484 -7.63 -64.01 47.61
N LYS A 485 -6.97 -64.30 46.48
CA LYS A 485 -5.87 -63.47 45.95
C LYS A 485 -6.33 -62.05 45.60
N ALA A 486 -7.51 -61.90 44.99
CA ALA A 486 -8.07 -60.58 44.67
C ALA A 486 -8.44 -59.81 45.94
N ARG A 487 -9.03 -60.48 46.94
CA ARG A 487 -9.31 -59.91 48.27
C ARG A 487 -8.04 -59.49 48.99
N TYR A 488 -7.00 -60.33 49.01
CA TYR A 488 -5.72 -60.01 49.66
C TYR A 488 -5.04 -58.79 49.02
N ARG A 489 -5.08 -58.68 47.68
CA ARG A 489 -4.61 -57.47 46.97
C ARG A 489 -5.43 -56.24 47.37
N LEU A 490 -6.76 -56.33 47.38
CA LEU A 490 -7.60 -55.20 47.79
C LEU A 490 -7.42 -54.83 49.27
N GLU A 491 -7.19 -55.78 50.17
CA GLU A 491 -6.84 -55.51 51.57
C GLU A 491 -5.46 -54.84 51.68
N GLN A 492 -4.48 -55.26 50.88
CA GLN A 492 -3.16 -54.63 50.80
C GLN A 492 -3.23 -53.21 50.19
N ASP A 493 -3.98 -53.02 49.11
CA ASP A 493 -4.20 -51.72 48.46
C ASP A 493 -4.97 -50.76 49.38
N VAL A 494 -5.95 -51.26 50.16
CA VAL A 494 -6.64 -50.48 51.20
C VAL A 494 -5.71 -50.14 52.36
N LEU A 495 -4.80 -51.02 52.76
CA LEU A 495 -3.80 -50.71 53.78
C LEU A 495 -2.80 -49.65 53.31
N ILE A 496 -2.30 -49.75 52.07
CA ILE A 496 -1.39 -48.76 51.46
C ILE A 496 -2.11 -47.42 51.28
N THR A 497 -3.29 -47.40 50.64
CA THR A 497 -4.03 -46.14 50.45
C THR A 497 -4.47 -45.50 51.77
N ASN A 498 -4.70 -46.29 52.83
CA ASN A 498 -4.98 -45.75 54.16
C ASN A 498 -3.70 -45.27 54.89
N SER A 499 -2.53 -45.90 54.72
CA SER A 499 -1.27 -45.35 55.23
C SER A 499 -0.86 -44.07 54.52
N ASP A 500 -1.04 -44.00 53.20
CA ASP A 500 -0.76 -42.82 52.39
C ASP A 500 -1.74 -41.69 52.74
N LYS A 501 -3.03 -42.02 52.94
CA LYS A 501 -4.03 -41.07 53.45
C LYS A 501 -3.65 -40.55 54.83
N LEU A 502 -3.25 -41.41 55.77
CA LEU A 502 -2.83 -41.00 57.12
C LEU A 502 -1.56 -40.14 57.09
N ALA A 503 -0.61 -40.42 56.20
CA ALA A 503 0.56 -39.59 55.97
C ALA A 503 0.17 -38.20 55.43
N LEU A 504 -0.68 -38.14 54.40
CA LEU A 504 -1.18 -36.88 53.83
C LEU A 504 -2.07 -36.10 54.81
N GLU A 505 -2.86 -36.77 55.66
CA GLU A 505 -3.63 -36.13 56.72
C GLU A 505 -2.71 -35.60 57.84
N ALA A 506 -1.59 -36.28 58.14
CA ALA A 506 -0.57 -35.79 59.08
C ALA A 506 0.24 -34.61 58.50
N GLU A 507 0.62 -34.64 57.22
CA GLU A 507 1.28 -33.52 56.53
C GLU A 507 0.34 -32.30 56.44
N LEU A 508 -0.93 -32.51 56.07
CA LEU A 508 -1.94 -31.45 56.09
C LEU A 508 -2.25 -30.95 57.51
N ALA A 509 -2.12 -31.78 58.54
CA ALA A 509 -2.24 -31.34 59.93
C ALA A 509 -1.04 -30.49 60.35
N ALA A 510 0.19 -30.87 60.00
CA ALA A 510 1.40 -30.09 60.26
C ALA A 510 1.38 -28.73 59.54
N LEU A 511 0.99 -28.71 58.26
CA LEU A 511 0.81 -27.49 57.47
C LEU A 511 -0.30 -26.57 58.02
N LYS A 512 -1.34 -27.13 58.68
CA LYS A 512 -2.42 -26.36 59.32
C LYS A 512 -2.12 -25.94 60.75
N SER A 513 -1.26 -26.66 61.47
CA SER A 513 -0.90 -26.36 62.86
C SER A 513 0.27 -25.37 62.98
N GLY A 514 1.04 -25.17 61.90
CA GLY A 514 2.19 -24.27 61.90
C GLY A 514 3.37 -24.77 62.74
N GLY A 515 3.47 -26.09 62.93
CA GLY A 515 4.58 -26.71 63.64
C GLY A 515 5.91 -26.54 62.88
N GLU A 516 7.01 -26.45 63.64
CA GLU A 516 8.36 -26.36 63.07
C GLU A 516 8.66 -27.62 62.23
N ILE A 517 8.92 -27.43 60.94
CA ILE A 517 9.25 -28.51 60.01
C ILE A 517 10.74 -28.82 60.16
N ASP A 518 11.07 -30.07 60.48
CA ASP A 518 12.45 -30.57 60.51
C ASP A 518 13.18 -30.28 59.18
N GLU A 519 14.26 -29.49 59.26
CA GLU A 519 15.07 -29.08 58.11
C GLU A 519 15.70 -30.27 57.36
N SER A 520 15.77 -31.43 58.02
CA SER A 520 16.28 -32.70 57.48
C SER A 520 15.34 -33.36 56.46
N SER A 521 14.08 -32.91 56.35
CA SER A 521 13.10 -33.50 55.43
C SER A 521 13.55 -33.39 53.97
N SER A 522 13.48 -34.50 53.23
CA SER A 522 13.90 -34.55 51.81
C SER A 522 13.15 -33.52 50.94
N ILE A 523 11.89 -33.25 51.25
CA ILE A 523 11.08 -32.23 50.57
C ILE A 523 11.58 -30.81 50.90
N VAL A 524 12.00 -30.54 52.14
CA VAL A 524 12.61 -29.25 52.53
C VAL A 524 13.97 -29.07 51.84
N ILE A 525 14.77 -30.13 51.73
CA ILE A 525 16.05 -30.10 51.00
C ILE A 525 15.83 -29.84 49.50
N GLN A 526 14.81 -30.47 48.89
CA GLN A 526 14.44 -30.22 47.49
C GLN A 526 13.88 -28.82 47.28
N LEU A 527 13.05 -28.30 48.21
CA LEU A 527 12.56 -26.92 48.17
C LEU A 527 13.70 -25.90 48.35
N ARG A 528 14.61 -26.10 49.31
CA ARG A 528 15.83 -25.29 49.47
C ARG A 528 16.65 -25.28 48.18
N LYS A 529 16.90 -26.44 47.56
CA LYS A 529 17.61 -26.53 46.28
C LYS A 529 16.87 -25.80 45.15
N ASN A 530 15.55 -25.95 45.04
CA ASN A 530 14.72 -25.27 44.04
C ASN A 530 14.59 -23.75 44.27
N ILE A 531 14.79 -23.28 45.51
CA ILE A 531 14.90 -21.85 45.87
C ILE A 531 16.29 -21.35 45.53
N GLU A 532 17.35 -22.07 45.90
CA GLU A 532 18.75 -21.71 45.64
C GLU A 532 19.09 -21.71 44.14
N GLU A 533 18.46 -22.59 43.35
CA GLU A 533 18.51 -22.59 41.88
C GLU A 533 17.71 -21.42 41.28
N ARG A 534 16.56 -21.04 41.86
CA ARG A 534 15.85 -19.81 41.50
C ARG A 534 16.64 -18.55 41.86
N ASP A 535 17.27 -18.51 43.02
CA ASP A 535 18.09 -17.39 43.48
C ASP A 535 19.37 -17.25 42.65
N ARG A 536 19.95 -18.37 42.18
CA ARG A 536 20.97 -18.35 41.12
C ARG A 536 20.43 -17.74 39.82
N ILE A 537 19.26 -18.15 39.34
CA ILE A 537 18.64 -17.56 38.14
C ILE A 537 18.34 -16.07 38.34
N ILE A 538 17.93 -15.64 39.54
CA ILE A 538 17.69 -14.23 39.90
C ILE A 538 19.01 -13.45 40.01
N GLN A 539 20.08 -14.03 40.55
CA GLN A 539 21.41 -13.41 40.56
C GLN A 539 21.99 -13.30 39.16
N GLU A 540 21.88 -14.35 38.35
CA GLU A 540 22.37 -14.38 36.97
C GLU A 540 21.59 -13.40 36.08
N THR A 541 20.26 -13.33 36.19
CA THR A 541 19.46 -12.34 35.46
C THR A 541 19.65 -10.91 35.98
N ARG A 542 19.89 -10.70 37.29
CA ARG A 542 20.32 -9.39 37.81
C ARG A 542 21.69 -9.00 37.30
N LYS A 543 22.65 -9.92 37.27
CA LYS A 543 23.99 -9.71 36.73
C LYS A 543 23.93 -9.38 35.24
N GLN A 544 23.11 -10.08 34.45
CA GLN A 544 22.85 -9.76 33.05
C GLN A 544 22.09 -8.43 32.85
N LEU A 545 21.43 -7.90 33.89
CA LEU A 545 20.81 -6.57 33.90
C LEU A 545 21.81 -5.46 34.29
N ASP A 546 22.85 -5.79 35.06
CA ASP A 546 23.90 -4.88 35.57
C ASP A 546 25.13 -4.82 34.62
N GLU A 547 25.46 -5.94 33.97
CA GLU A 547 26.44 -6.03 32.86
C GLU A 547 25.85 -5.54 31.52
N ARG A 548 24.53 -5.38 31.43
CA ARG A 548 23.90 -4.63 30.33
C ARG A 548 24.27 -3.15 30.51
N PRO A 549 24.90 -2.49 29.52
CA PRO A 549 25.28 -1.09 29.67
C PRO A 549 24.04 -0.26 29.99
N PRO A 550 24.13 0.72 30.91
CA PRO A 550 22.96 1.40 31.43
C PRO A 550 22.21 2.11 30.29
N LEU A 551 21.04 1.56 29.96
CA LEU A 551 20.00 2.26 29.21
C LEU A 551 19.57 3.43 30.09
N SER A 552 20.26 4.56 29.93
CA SER A 552 20.10 5.68 30.84
C SER A 552 18.65 6.14 30.80
N VAL A 553 18.07 6.37 31.97
CA VAL A 553 16.77 7.06 32.08
C VAL A 553 16.87 8.41 31.36
N SER A 554 18.07 9.02 31.30
CA SER A 554 18.35 10.20 30.49
C SER A 554 18.18 10.04 28.97
N THR A 555 18.22 8.85 28.37
CA THR A 555 17.89 8.67 26.93
C THR A 555 16.40 8.51 26.69
N GLY A 556 15.65 7.95 27.65
CA GLY A 556 14.19 8.06 27.71
C GLY A 556 13.77 9.52 27.85
N ASP A 557 14.22 10.18 28.91
CA ASP A 557 13.87 11.58 29.20
C ASP A 557 14.40 12.56 28.15
N ALA A 558 15.58 12.34 27.55
CA ALA A 558 16.06 13.19 26.46
C ALA A 558 15.33 12.92 25.13
N SER A 559 14.84 11.71 24.86
CA SER A 559 13.98 11.46 23.69
C SER A 559 12.60 12.07 23.90
N ILE A 560 12.03 11.95 25.11
CA ILE A 560 10.77 12.61 25.48
C ILE A 560 10.93 14.14 25.43
N SER A 561 12.03 14.69 25.97
CA SER A 561 12.32 16.13 25.91
C SER A 561 12.57 16.62 24.48
N LYS A 562 13.23 15.82 23.62
CA LYS A 562 13.32 16.12 22.18
C LYS A 562 11.96 16.13 21.52
N LEU A 563 11.13 15.11 21.73
CA LEU A 563 9.77 15.04 21.19
C LEU A 563 8.86 16.16 21.73
N ILE A 564 9.10 16.66 22.95
CA ILE A 564 8.43 17.84 23.51
C ILE A 564 8.92 19.11 22.81
N ASN A 565 10.23 19.30 22.66
CA ASN A 565 10.80 20.47 21.97
C ASN A 565 10.40 20.50 20.48
N GLU A 566 10.50 19.37 19.78
CA GLU A 566 10.05 19.19 18.39
C GLU A 566 8.54 19.48 18.27
N LYS A 567 7.73 19.05 19.25
CA LYS A 567 6.31 19.40 19.31
C LYS A 567 6.10 20.89 19.56
N GLU A 568 6.88 21.55 20.43
CA GLU A 568 6.77 22.99 20.66
C GLU A 568 7.21 23.81 19.44
N ASP A 569 8.26 23.41 18.73
CA ASP A 569 8.71 24.06 17.50
C ASP A 569 7.76 23.80 16.32
N LEU A 570 7.14 22.61 16.26
CA LEU A 570 6.01 22.35 15.36
C LEU A 570 4.78 23.20 15.74
N GLN A 571 4.52 23.45 17.03
CA GLN A 571 3.43 24.34 17.46
C GLN A 571 3.72 25.82 17.16
N ARG A 572 4.98 26.26 17.25
CA ARG A 572 5.43 27.60 16.83
C ARG A 572 5.27 27.77 15.32
N THR A 573 5.83 26.86 14.52
CA THR A 573 5.71 26.94 13.05
C THR A 573 4.25 26.82 12.57
N ILE A 574 3.39 26.07 13.26
CA ILE A 574 1.92 26.08 13.00
C ILE A 574 1.29 27.44 13.34
N ALA A 575 1.76 28.16 14.36
CA ALA A 575 1.31 29.52 14.66
C ALA A 575 1.80 30.52 13.60
N ASP A 576 3.08 30.47 13.22
CA ASP A 576 3.66 31.33 12.18
C ASP A 576 2.98 31.10 10.82
N LEU A 577 2.70 29.84 10.46
CA LEU A 577 1.93 29.48 9.26
C LEU A 577 0.48 29.98 9.35
N LYS A 578 -0.14 29.96 10.52
CA LYS A 578 -1.50 30.48 10.71
C LYS A 578 -1.56 32.00 10.59
N ASP A 579 -0.58 32.72 11.14
CA ASP A 579 -0.52 34.18 11.08
C ASP A 579 -0.16 34.67 9.67
N THR A 580 0.74 33.98 8.95
CA THR A 580 0.99 34.25 7.53
C THR A 580 -0.21 33.90 6.63
N ILE A 581 -0.98 32.84 6.95
CA ILE A 581 -2.28 32.59 6.31
C ILE A 581 -3.23 33.77 6.58
N LEU A 582 -3.36 34.23 7.83
CA LEU A 582 -4.22 35.36 8.21
C LEU A 582 -3.83 36.66 7.48
N ASP A 583 -2.54 36.94 7.29
CA ASP A 583 -2.09 38.09 6.50
C ASP A 583 -2.32 37.90 5.00
N SER A 584 -2.22 36.67 4.48
CA SER A 584 -2.63 36.36 3.10
C SER A 584 -4.15 36.50 2.90
N GLU A 585 -4.97 36.18 3.91
CA GLU A 585 -6.42 36.36 3.89
C GLU A 585 -6.80 37.85 3.95
N LYS A 586 -6.09 38.67 4.73
CA LYS A 586 -6.25 40.14 4.72
C LYS A 586 -5.88 40.71 3.34
N GLY A 587 -4.72 40.34 2.80
CA GLY A 587 -4.27 40.76 1.48
C GLY A 587 -5.23 40.34 0.36
N ASN A 588 -5.74 39.10 0.41
CA ASN A 588 -6.79 38.64 -0.50
C ASN A 588 -8.12 39.36 -0.29
N GLY A 589 -8.44 39.77 0.95
CA GLY A 589 -9.60 40.63 1.26
C GLY A 589 -9.48 42.02 0.63
N GLU A 590 -8.32 42.65 0.72
CA GLU A 590 -8.02 43.95 0.10
C GLU A 590 -7.98 43.86 -1.43
N LEU A 591 -7.38 42.81 -2.00
CA LEU A 591 -7.42 42.51 -3.42
C LEU A 591 -8.86 42.24 -3.90
N LYS A 592 -9.69 41.55 -3.12
CA LYS A 592 -11.10 41.31 -3.44
C LYS A 592 -11.93 42.60 -3.33
N ALA A 593 -11.65 43.48 -2.37
CA ALA A 593 -12.32 44.77 -2.22
C ALA A 593 -11.94 45.74 -3.37
N THR A 594 -10.66 45.81 -3.75
CA THR A 594 -10.20 46.60 -4.90
C THR A 594 -10.69 46.02 -6.22
N LEU A 595 -10.72 44.69 -6.39
CA LEU A 595 -11.32 44.03 -7.55
C LEU A 595 -12.83 44.28 -7.64
N ALA A 596 -13.55 44.33 -6.52
CA ALA A 596 -14.97 44.71 -6.49
C ALA A 596 -15.18 46.19 -6.87
N ALA A 597 -14.34 47.11 -6.38
CA ALA A 597 -14.38 48.51 -6.77
C ALA A 597 -14.08 48.72 -8.27
N ILE A 598 -13.11 47.97 -8.81
CA ILE A 598 -12.80 47.93 -10.25
C ILE A 598 -13.98 47.31 -11.02
N GLY A 599 -14.57 46.22 -10.53
CA GLY A 599 -15.69 45.49 -11.12
C GLY A 599 -16.94 46.36 -11.28
N GLY A 600 -17.41 47.01 -10.20
CA GLY A 600 -18.53 47.95 -10.28
C GLY A 600 -18.26 49.15 -11.20
N SER A 601 -17.00 49.59 -11.29
CA SER A 601 -16.58 50.60 -12.27
C SER A 601 -16.51 50.07 -13.72
N ARG A 602 -16.47 48.75 -13.90
CA ARG A 602 -16.41 48.05 -15.20
C ARG A 602 -17.82 47.74 -15.72
N GLU A 603 -18.73 47.26 -14.87
CA GLU A 603 -20.15 47.02 -15.23
C GLU A 603 -20.86 48.32 -15.63
N GLY A 604 -20.68 49.40 -14.85
CA GLY A 604 -21.25 50.71 -15.21
C GLY A 604 -20.78 51.23 -16.57
N ARG A 605 -19.50 51.03 -16.90
CA ARG A 605 -18.94 51.36 -18.23
C ARG A 605 -19.39 50.40 -19.32
N HIS A 606 -19.56 49.12 -19.02
CA HIS A 606 -19.96 48.10 -20.01
C HIS A 606 -21.41 48.31 -20.48
N GLY A 607 -22.36 48.56 -19.57
CA GLY A 607 -23.74 48.85 -19.93
C GLY A 607 -23.90 50.17 -20.69
N GLU A 608 -23.08 51.18 -20.37
CA GLU A 608 -23.09 52.46 -21.10
C GLU A 608 -22.49 52.32 -22.51
N LEU A 609 -21.44 51.50 -22.69
CA LEU A 609 -20.88 51.12 -23.99
C LEU A 609 -21.85 50.27 -24.82
N GLU A 610 -22.50 49.28 -24.22
CA GLU A 610 -23.47 48.41 -24.90
C GLU A 610 -24.67 49.21 -25.42
N LYS A 611 -25.21 50.11 -24.58
CA LYS A 611 -26.25 51.07 -24.97
C LYS A 611 -25.77 52.04 -26.07
N ARG A 612 -24.47 52.36 -26.11
CA ARG A 612 -23.86 53.16 -27.18
C ARG A 612 -23.75 52.38 -28.49
N VAL A 613 -23.38 51.09 -28.44
CA VAL A 613 -23.30 50.20 -29.60
C VAL A 613 -24.70 50.01 -30.21
N LEU A 614 -25.71 49.74 -29.39
CA LEU A 614 -27.09 49.54 -29.85
C LEU A 614 -27.63 50.81 -30.54
N GLN A 615 -27.36 52.00 -29.98
CA GLN A 615 -27.67 53.29 -30.63
C GLN A 615 -26.88 53.60 -31.90
N LEU A 616 -25.74 52.93 -32.13
CA LEU A 616 -24.95 53.08 -33.36
C LEU A 616 -25.40 52.07 -34.43
N GLN A 617 -25.83 50.87 -34.04
CA GLN A 617 -26.48 49.90 -34.93
C GLN A 617 -27.81 50.44 -35.47
N ASP A 618 -28.69 50.94 -34.59
CA ASP A 618 -29.97 51.57 -34.96
C ASP A 618 -29.78 52.72 -35.98
N LYS A 619 -28.79 53.59 -35.75
CA LYS A 619 -28.42 54.67 -36.68
C LYS A 619 -27.75 54.20 -37.97
N LEU A 620 -27.18 52.99 -38.01
CA LEU A 620 -26.67 52.38 -39.23
C LEU A 620 -27.80 51.75 -40.05
N GLU A 621 -28.77 51.11 -39.40
CA GLU A 621 -29.99 50.59 -40.04
C GLU A 621 -30.80 51.74 -40.66
N ASP A 622 -31.07 52.78 -39.89
CA ASP A 622 -31.78 54.00 -40.32
C ASP A 622 -31.07 54.71 -41.49
N ARG A 623 -29.73 54.70 -41.53
CA ARG A 623 -28.94 55.20 -42.67
C ARG A 623 -28.95 54.26 -43.88
N ARG A 624 -28.94 52.93 -43.67
CA ARG A 624 -29.06 51.94 -44.76
C ARG A 624 -30.42 52.05 -45.44
N GLU A 625 -31.50 52.13 -44.69
CA GLU A 625 -32.85 52.25 -45.24
C GLU A 625 -33.01 53.55 -46.05
N LYS A 626 -32.47 54.67 -45.55
CA LYS A 626 -32.42 55.95 -46.29
C LYS A 626 -31.56 55.86 -47.55
N ALA A 627 -30.44 55.13 -47.53
CA ALA A 627 -29.62 54.88 -48.72
C ALA A 627 -30.32 53.97 -49.75
N ILE A 628 -31.13 53.00 -49.33
CA ILE A 628 -31.97 52.18 -50.22
C ILE A 628 -33.04 53.05 -50.88
N LYS A 629 -33.79 53.84 -50.10
CA LYS A 629 -34.80 54.77 -50.61
C LYS A 629 -34.19 55.80 -51.57
N ALA A 630 -32.98 56.30 -51.30
CA ALA A 630 -32.25 57.17 -52.22
C ALA A 630 -31.83 56.46 -53.51
N ARG A 631 -31.36 55.20 -53.45
CA ARG A 631 -31.05 54.38 -54.64
C ARG A 631 -32.29 54.11 -55.50
N GLU A 632 -33.45 53.85 -54.89
CA GLU A 632 -34.71 53.71 -55.62
C GLU A 632 -35.14 55.03 -56.27
N HIS A 633 -34.97 56.16 -55.59
CA HIS A 633 -35.26 57.48 -56.15
C HIS A 633 -34.35 57.78 -57.35
N ILE A 634 -33.03 57.54 -57.23
CA ILE A 634 -32.08 57.67 -58.33
C ILE A 634 -32.43 56.71 -59.48
N LYS A 635 -32.87 55.47 -59.20
CA LYS A 635 -33.30 54.54 -60.25
C LYS A 635 -34.54 55.06 -61.01
N LYS A 636 -35.52 55.63 -60.30
CA LYS A 636 -36.71 56.26 -60.91
C LYS A 636 -36.36 57.53 -61.69
N GLN A 637 -35.44 58.35 -61.18
CA GLN A 637 -34.93 59.51 -61.92
C GLN A 637 -34.20 59.07 -63.19
N ASN A 638 -33.38 58.02 -63.13
CA ASN A 638 -32.67 57.49 -64.30
C ASN A 638 -33.62 56.89 -65.34
N THR A 639 -34.75 56.27 -64.95
CA THR A 639 -35.77 55.87 -65.93
C THR A 639 -36.44 57.10 -66.56
N THR A 640 -36.84 58.10 -65.77
CA THR A 640 -37.42 59.34 -66.34
C THR A 640 -36.43 60.15 -67.19
N ILE A 641 -35.14 60.14 -66.86
CA ILE A 641 -34.09 60.77 -67.68
C ILE A 641 -33.95 60.01 -69.00
N LYS A 642 -34.02 58.67 -68.97
CA LYS A 642 -33.99 57.89 -70.21
C LYS A 642 -35.25 58.10 -71.05
N GLU A 643 -36.43 58.10 -70.43
CA GLU A 643 -37.70 58.40 -71.10
C GLU A 643 -37.66 59.79 -71.77
N LEU A 644 -37.13 60.81 -71.07
CA LEU A 644 -36.92 62.15 -71.63
C LEU A 644 -35.80 62.22 -72.70
N GLN A 645 -34.83 61.31 -72.69
CA GLN A 645 -33.83 61.18 -73.75
C GLN A 645 -34.41 60.51 -75.00
N ASP A 646 -35.17 59.42 -74.82
CA ASP A 646 -35.89 58.72 -75.88
C ASP A 646 -36.96 59.68 -76.51
N GLU A 647 -37.61 60.56 -75.72
CA GLU A 647 -38.45 61.68 -76.20
C GLU A 647 -37.65 62.80 -76.89
N LEU A 648 -36.45 63.13 -76.43
CA LEU A 648 -35.62 64.18 -77.04
C LEU A 648 -35.04 63.75 -78.40
N ASP A 649 -34.64 62.49 -78.56
CA ASP A 649 -34.14 61.95 -79.84
C ASP A 649 -35.28 61.79 -80.88
N THR A 650 -36.51 61.48 -80.42
CA THR A 650 -37.70 61.45 -81.30
C THR A 650 -38.21 62.86 -81.65
N ALA A 651 -38.06 63.85 -80.77
CA ALA A 651 -38.26 65.26 -81.11
C ALA A 651 -37.15 65.79 -82.04
N GLY A 652 -35.90 65.41 -81.80
CA GLY A 652 -34.73 65.83 -82.58
C GLY A 652 -34.72 65.35 -84.03
N THR A 653 -35.45 64.27 -84.32
CA THR A 653 -35.69 63.78 -85.68
C THR A 653 -36.85 64.47 -86.42
N SER A 654 -37.51 65.48 -85.82
CA SER A 654 -38.70 66.13 -86.40
C SER A 654 -38.81 67.67 -86.20
N GLY A 655 -37.71 68.43 -86.35
CA GLY A 655 -37.73 69.90 -86.24
C GLY A 655 -36.72 70.68 -87.11
N GLY A 656 -37.22 71.55 -88.00
CA GLY A 656 -36.41 72.46 -88.83
C GLY A 656 -35.94 73.74 -88.12
N PRO A 657 -35.04 74.54 -88.73
CA PRO A 657 -34.27 75.58 -88.02
C PRO A 657 -35.00 76.92 -87.85
N GLY A 658 -34.82 77.55 -86.67
CA GLY A 658 -35.19 78.95 -86.46
C GLY A 658 -34.92 79.46 -85.03
N LYS A 659 -34.55 80.75 -84.92
CA LYS A 659 -34.45 81.54 -83.67
C LYS A 659 -33.49 81.02 -82.58
N LYS A 660 -32.19 81.25 -82.76
CA LYS A 660 -31.27 81.57 -81.65
C LYS A 660 -31.08 83.09 -81.62
N GLY A 661 -31.19 83.74 -80.46
CA GLY A 661 -30.97 85.18 -80.37
C GLY A 661 -31.35 85.88 -79.05
N ALA A 662 -32.22 85.31 -78.22
CA ALA A 662 -32.64 85.91 -76.94
C ALA A 662 -32.23 85.08 -75.71
N ASP A 663 -32.22 83.75 -75.82
CA ASP A 663 -32.15 82.85 -74.66
C ASP A 663 -30.72 82.55 -74.17
N TYR A 664 -29.68 82.94 -74.94
CA TYR A 664 -28.30 82.64 -74.57
C TYR A 664 -27.76 83.59 -73.49
N GLU A 665 -28.18 84.86 -73.52
CA GLU A 665 -27.73 85.90 -72.58
C GLU A 665 -28.40 85.74 -71.21
N THR A 666 -29.69 85.36 -71.19
CA THR A 666 -30.41 85.00 -69.96
C THR A 666 -29.89 83.71 -69.33
N LEU A 667 -29.50 82.71 -70.15
CA LEU A 667 -28.88 81.48 -69.68
C LEU A 667 -27.44 81.71 -69.18
N ALA A 668 -26.66 82.59 -69.81
CA ALA A 668 -25.34 82.99 -69.35
C ALA A 668 -25.42 83.69 -67.98
N ALA A 669 -26.28 84.69 -67.84
CA ALA A 669 -26.50 85.37 -66.56
C ALA A 669 -26.96 84.42 -65.44
N ARG A 670 -27.82 83.43 -65.77
CA ARG A 670 -28.25 82.42 -64.80
C ARG A 670 -27.14 81.44 -64.40
N ASN A 671 -26.26 81.06 -65.32
CA ASN A 671 -25.05 80.29 -64.98
C ASN A 671 -24.07 81.10 -64.12
N GLU A 672 -23.91 82.40 -64.37
CA GLU A 672 -23.05 83.27 -63.54
C GLU A 672 -23.59 83.40 -62.10
N ILE A 673 -24.91 83.46 -61.92
CA ILE A 673 -25.56 83.44 -60.59
C ILE A 673 -25.33 82.08 -59.91
N LEU A 674 -25.55 80.97 -60.62
CA LEU A 674 -25.31 79.62 -60.08
C LEU A 674 -23.84 79.38 -59.69
N MET A 675 -22.88 79.87 -60.48
CA MET A 675 -21.45 79.83 -60.13
C MET A 675 -21.17 80.58 -58.83
N LYS A 676 -21.75 81.77 -58.65
CA LYS A 676 -21.62 82.57 -57.41
C LYS A 676 -22.29 81.90 -56.21
N GLU A 677 -23.42 81.22 -56.39
CA GLU A 677 -24.04 80.40 -55.33
C GLU A 677 -23.16 79.19 -54.96
N VAL A 678 -22.53 78.52 -55.93
CA VAL A 678 -21.58 77.42 -55.68
C VAL A 678 -20.35 77.91 -54.92
N ASP A 679 -19.74 79.04 -55.31
CA ASP A 679 -18.60 79.62 -54.57
C ASP A 679 -18.98 80.09 -53.16
N LEU A 680 -20.20 80.59 -52.98
CA LEU A 680 -20.73 80.93 -51.65
C LEU A 680 -20.96 79.66 -50.80
N MET A 681 -21.43 78.58 -51.40
CA MET A 681 -21.63 77.29 -50.72
C MET A 681 -20.31 76.59 -50.38
N THR A 682 -19.30 76.62 -51.25
CA THR A 682 -17.98 76.02 -50.98
C THR A 682 -17.22 76.79 -49.92
N SER A 683 -17.24 78.13 -49.96
CA SER A 683 -16.64 78.97 -48.91
C SER A 683 -17.35 78.83 -47.56
N ALA A 684 -18.68 78.73 -47.54
CA ALA A 684 -19.44 78.41 -46.33
C ALA A 684 -19.12 77.00 -45.80
N TRP A 685 -18.97 76.00 -46.67
CA TRP A 685 -18.51 74.66 -46.29
C TRP A 685 -17.11 74.66 -45.71
N TYR A 686 -16.20 75.46 -46.28
CA TYR A 686 -14.82 75.57 -45.81
C TYR A 686 -14.75 76.23 -44.42
N ASP A 687 -15.51 77.30 -44.18
CA ASP A 687 -15.61 77.94 -42.86
C ASP A 687 -16.28 77.01 -41.82
N ILE A 688 -17.37 76.31 -42.18
CA ILE A 688 -17.99 75.29 -41.31
C ILE A 688 -17.00 74.16 -40.98
N THR A 689 -16.23 73.69 -41.96
CA THR A 689 -15.22 72.62 -41.79
C THR A 689 -14.06 73.10 -40.91
N SER A 690 -13.58 74.32 -41.13
CA SER A 690 -12.54 74.97 -40.31
C SER A 690 -13.00 75.16 -38.85
N ARG A 691 -14.24 75.59 -38.64
CA ARG A 691 -14.88 75.69 -37.31
C ARG A 691 -15.08 74.32 -36.65
N LEU A 692 -15.35 73.27 -37.41
CA LEU A 692 -15.43 71.89 -36.88
C LEU A 692 -14.04 71.36 -36.48
N GLN A 693 -13.03 71.52 -37.34
CA GLN A 693 -11.66 71.08 -37.06
C GLN A 693 -11.07 71.81 -35.85
N SER A 694 -11.21 73.14 -35.78
CA SER A 694 -10.73 73.94 -34.65
C SER A 694 -11.45 73.65 -33.32
N ASN A 695 -12.73 73.25 -33.34
CA ASN A 695 -13.43 72.77 -32.13
C ASN A 695 -13.12 71.30 -31.76
N THR A 696 -12.52 70.52 -32.66
CA THR A 696 -12.25 69.09 -32.44
C THR A 696 -10.86 68.84 -31.83
N VAL A 697 -9.94 69.82 -31.86
CA VAL A 697 -8.66 69.74 -31.15
C VAL A 697 -8.88 69.96 -29.65
N THR A 698 -9.03 68.85 -28.91
CA THR A 698 -9.24 68.86 -27.46
C THR A 698 -7.96 69.20 -26.69
N LEU A 699 -7.60 70.49 -26.62
CA LEU A 699 -6.72 70.99 -25.57
C LEU A 699 -7.43 70.84 -24.21
N GLY A 700 -6.69 70.31 -23.22
CA GLY A 700 -7.26 69.90 -21.92
C GLY A 700 -7.91 71.06 -21.15
N ARG A 701 -9.15 70.87 -20.69
CA ARG A 701 -9.86 71.84 -19.86
C ARG A 701 -9.12 72.11 -18.55
N ARG A 702 -8.45 73.26 -18.44
CA ARG A 702 -8.48 74.00 -17.16
C ARG A 702 -9.89 74.59 -17.01
N LYS A 703 -10.46 74.46 -15.81
CA LYS A 703 -11.77 75.04 -15.49
C LYS A 703 -11.62 76.53 -15.18
N GLU A 704 -12.23 77.39 -16.00
CA GLU A 704 -12.68 78.71 -15.55
C GLU A 704 -14.15 78.91 -15.92
N ALA A 705 -14.85 79.73 -15.13
CA ALA A 705 -16.30 79.92 -15.26
C ALA A 705 -16.64 80.95 -16.37
N PRO A 706 -17.82 80.83 -17.02
CA PRO A 706 -18.21 81.72 -18.11
C PRO A 706 -18.60 83.11 -17.59
N VAL A 707 -17.62 84.02 -17.47
CA VAL A 707 -17.89 85.45 -17.32
C VAL A 707 -18.57 85.95 -18.59
N SER A 708 -19.78 86.50 -18.46
CA SER A 708 -20.58 86.94 -19.61
C SER A 708 -19.88 88.07 -20.38
N TRP A 709 -20.20 88.19 -21.68
CA TRP A 709 -19.65 89.20 -22.58
C TRP A 709 -19.77 90.63 -22.02
N LEU A 710 -20.90 90.93 -21.37
CA LEU A 710 -21.17 92.21 -20.71
C LEU A 710 -20.20 92.53 -19.54
N GLY A 711 -19.67 91.50 -18.87
CA GLY A 711 -18.66 91.66 -17.82
C GLY A 711 -17.30 92.07 -18.38
N LYS A 712 -16.83 91.35 -19.42
CA LYS A 712 -15.57 91.69 -20.12
C LYS A 712 -15.60 93.10 -20.70
N GLN A 713 -16.73 93.52 -21.25
CA GLN A 713 -16.89 94.86 -21.84
C GLN A 713 -16.83 95.98 -20.78
N ARG A 714 -17.43 95.78 -19.60
CA ARG A 714 -17.32 96.74 -18.48
C ARG A 714 -15.88 96.88 -17.97
N GLN A 715 -15.13 95.78 -17.93
CA GLN A 715 -13.74 95.78 -17.46
C GLN A 715 -12.79 96.46 -18.46
N ALA A 716 -13.05 96.33 -19.77
CA ALA A 716 -12.30 97.06 -20.81
C ALA A 716 -12.54 98.59 -20.78
N VAL A 717 -13.77 99.03 -20.48
CA VAL A 717 -14.11 100.46 -20.37
C VAL A 717 -13.53 101.11 -19.10
N ALA A 718 -13.29 100.33 -18.04
CA ALA A 718 -12.71 100.84 -16.79
C ALA A 718 -11.21 101.20 -16.89
N ASN A 719 -10.47 100.62 -17.83
CA ASN A 719 -9.00 100.69 -17.90
C ASN A 719 -8.47 101.66 -18.97
N PHE A 720 -9.16 102.77 -19.24
CA PHE A 720 -8.57 103.90 -19.96
C PHE A 720 -7.98 104.92 -18.98
N PRO A 721 -6.69 105.31 -19.09
CA PRO A 721 -6.10 106.29 -18.20
C PRO A 721 -6.71 107.67 -18.44
N LYS A 722 -7.14 108.34 -17.36
CA LYS A 722 -7.33 109.78 -17.39
C LYS A 722 -5.97 110.48 -17.36
N ARG A 723 -5.92 111.67 -17.98
CA ARG A 723 -4.81 112.62 -17.86
C ARG A 723 -4.69 113.13 -16.42
#